data_AF-J2KZ12-F1
#
_entry.id   AF-J2KZ12-F1
#
_cell.length_a   1.000
_cell.length_b   1.000
_cell.length_c   1.000
_cell.angle_alpha   90.00
_cell.angle_beta   90.00
_cell.angle_gamma   90.00
#
_symmetry.space_group_name_H-M   'P 1'
#
loop_
_entity.id
_entity.type
_entity.pdbx_description
1 polymer ?
#
loop_
_entity_poly.entity_id
_entity_poly.type
_entity_poly.pdbx_seq_one_letter_code
_entity_poly.pdbx_strand_id
1 'polypeptide(L)'
;DTVTLGGTGSGTFANKNVGNGKAVTVTGYTLSGADAGNYTVVQPTGVTANITPASLTVTGVGANNKVYDTTANATLNGTASVAALAGDTVTLGGTGSGTFANKNVGNGKTVTVTGYTLSGADAGNYTVVQPTGVTANITPASVTVTGVGASNKVYDATTTATLNGTAAVAALGGDVVTVAGGSGTFANKNVGNGKAVTVTGYTLGGADAGNYTVVQPTGLTANITPASLAVTGVGANNKVYDTTTAATLNGTAGVAALGADVVTVGGTGSGSFANKNVGNGKAVTVTGYTLSGADAGNYVIVQPTGVTANITPASLAVTGVGANNKVYDTTTIATLNGTASVAALGGDVVTVGGGSGAFTNKNVGNGKTVTVTGYTLGGADAGNYVIVQPTGVTANITPASLAVTGIGANNKVYDTTTTATLNGTASITALGADVVALGGTGSGRFADKNAGNGKAVTVTGYTLSGTDAGNYVIAQPAGVTANITQATLAVTGVNAQNKVFDGTTAATLGGTAAVTALAGDVVSVSGGSGAFADPNVGNGKAVTVTGFTLGGADAGNYAVVQPAGLTASITPLPAAPVPTSPSAATSSAGASGLGSAEDLIRAAAQQALETERSTSGSLEASSTLRVTRGASVDASSGGEALEVDLPGPTGKKDPWLHIVDGGVQLLNAVPAGRK
;
A
#
# COMPACT_ATOMS: atom_id res chain seq x y z
N ASP A 1 -17.59 -71.78 163.47
CA ASP A 1 -16.50 -72.25 162.60
C ASP A 1 -16.00 -71.09 161.76
N THR A 2 -14.70 -70.86 161.71
CA THR A 2 -14.02 -69.82 160.93
C THR A 2 -13.25 -70.50 159.80
N VAL A 3 -13.85 -70.49 158.60
CA VAL A 3 -13.31 -71.12 157.40
C VAL A 3 -13.36 -70.14 156.24
N THR A 4 -12.22 -70.01 155.54
CA THR A 4 -12.01 -69.10 154.41
C THR A 4 -11.61 -69.92 153.19
N LEU A 5 -12.35 -69.75 152.08
CA LEU A 5 -11.99 -70.31 150.79
C LEU A 5 -10.77 -69.58 150.22
N GLY A 6 -9.74 -70.33 149.85
CA GLY A 6 -8.49 -69.85 149.28
C GLY A 6 -8.02 -70.72 148.12
N GLY A 7 -6.75 -70.54 147.74
CA GLY A 7 -6.21 -71.09 146.50
C GLY A 7 -6.70 -70.34 145.26
N THR A 8 -6.11 -70.64 144.11
CA THR A 8 -6.51 -70.11 142.81
C THR A 8 -7.16 -71.21 141.98
N GLY A 9 -8.43 -71.02 141.64
CA GLY A 9 -9.18 -71.96 140.81
C GLY A 9 -8.54 -72.12 139.43
N SER A 10 -8.11 -73.34 139.11
CA SER A 10 -7.57 -73.72 137.81
C SER A 10 -8.61 -74.56 137.06
N GLY A 11 -9.05 -74.06 135.90
CA GLY A 11 -9.99 -74.74 135.02
C GLY A 11 -9.27 -75.33 133.80
N THR A 12 -9.45 -76.62 133.54
CA THR A 12 -8.88 -77.31 132.37
C THR A 12 -9.96 -77.87 131.46
N PHE A 13 -9.77 -77.75 130.14
CA PHE A 13 -10.61 -78.39 129.13
C PHE A 13 -10.08 -79.79 128.81
N ALA A 14 -10.98 -80.74 128.53
CA ALA A 14 -10.60 -82.11 128.16
C ALA A 14 -9.86 -82.24 126.80
N ASN A 15 -9.91 -81.23 125.94
CA ASN A 15 -9.08 -81.09 124.74
C ASN A 15 -9.06 -79.64 124.23
N LYS A 16 -8.04 -79.31 123.43
CA LYS A 16 -7.83 -77.99 122.80
C LYS A 16 -8.87 -77.59 121.75
N ASN A 17 -9.69 -78.54 121.28
CA ASN A 17 -10.49 -78.35 120.08
C ASN A 17 -11.68 -77.40 120.30
N VAL A 18 -12.14 -76.75 119.23
CA VAL A 18 -13.33 -75.88 119.25
C VAL A 18 -14.58 -76.62 119.76
N GLY A 19 -15.48 -75.87 120.41
CA GLY A 19 -16.76 -76.39 120.87
C GLY A 19 -17.51 -75.43 121.79
N ASN A 20 -18.84 -75.50 121.72
CA ASN A 20 -19.76 -74.80 122.63
C ASN A 20 -20.10 -75.71 123.83
N GLY A 21 -20.19 -75.14 125.04
CA GLY A 21 -20.58 -75.88 126.25
C GLY A 21 -19.59 -76.97 126.68
N LYS A 22 -18.30 -76.84 126.36
CA LYS A 22 -17.29 -77.85 126.74
C LYS A 22 -17.14 -77.88 128.27
N ALA A 23 -17.14 -79.07 128.85
CA ALA A 23 -16.91 -79.25 130.28
C ALA A 23 -15.51 -78.73 130.68
N VAL A 24 -15.46 -78.00 131.79
CA VAL A 24 -14.24 -77.51 132.42
C VAL A 24 -14.06 -78.24 133.75
N THR A 25 -12.95 -78.95 133.91
CA THR A 25 -12.58 -79.55 135.19
C THR A 25 -11.93 -78.47 136.06
N VAL A 26 -12.63 -78.04 137.11
CA VAL A 26 -12.14 -77.03 138.06
C VAL A 26 -11.45 -77.71 139.23
N THR A 27 -10.27 -77.21 139.60
CA THR A 27 -9.45 -77.69 140.72
C THR A 27 -8.73 -76.51 141.40
N GLY A 28 -8.02 -76.75 142.50
CA GLY A 28 -7.11 -75.77 143.11
C GLY A 28 -7.71 -74.85 144.16
N TYR A 29 -9.03 -74.86 144.36
CA TYR A 29 -9.62 -74.24 145.56
C TYR A 29 -9.32 -75.08 146.81
N THR A 30 -8.97 -74.41 147.90
CA THR A 30 -8.64 -75.00 149.20
C THR A 30 -9.35 -74.26 150.33
N LEU A 31 -9.51 -74.89 151.49
CA LEU A 31 -10.05 -74.24 152.68
C LEU A 31 -8.93 -73.94 153.67
N SER A 32 -9.07 -72.84 154.40
CA SER A 32 -8.09 -72.30 155.35
C SER A 32 -8.81 -71.65 156.54
N GLY A 33 -8.10 -71.36 157.63
CA GLY A 33 -8.72 -70.93 158.89
C GLY A 33 -8.80 -72.05 159.93
N ALA A 34 -9.14 -71.69 161.17
CA ALA A 34 -9.00 -72.56 162.34
C ALA A 34 -9.82 -73.86 162.24
N ASP A 35 -11.03 -73.77 161.68
CA ASP A 35 -11.99 -74.88 161.63
C ASP A 35 -11.99 -75.59 160.26
N ALA A 36 -11.06 -75.26 159.36
CA ALA A 36 -11.04 -75.76 157.99
C ALA A 36 -10.93 -77.29 157.89
N GLY A 37 -10.32 -77.95 158.89
CA GLY A 37 -10.24 -79.41 158.98
C GLY A 37 -11.58 -80.12 159.16
N ASN A 38 -12.63 -79.40 159.59
CA ASN A 38 -13.98 -79.94 159.75
C ASN A 38 -14.77 -80.00 158.42
N TYR A 39 -14.22 -79.43 157.34
CA TYR A 39 -14.92 -79.24 156.06
C TYR A 39 -14.13 -79.81 154.87
N THR A 40 -14.84 -80.45 153.94
CA THR A 40 -14.28 -80.89 152.65
C THR A 40 -14.63 -79.89 151.54
N VAL A 41 -13.62 -79.49 150.75
CA VAL A 41 -13.84 -78.61 149.60
C VAL A 41 -14.33 -79.41 148.40
N VAL A 42 -15.62 -79.26 148.07
CA VAL A 42 -16.17 -79.77 146.81
C VAL A 42 -15.83 -78.76 145.71
N GLN A 43 -15.02 -79.18 144.73
CA GLN A 43 -14.68 -78.32 143.58
C GLN A 43 -15.93 -78.08 142.71
N PRO A 44 -16.05 -76.92 142.04
CA PRO A 44 -17.19 -76.63 141.15
C PRO A 44 -17.38 -77.69 140.05
N THR A 45 -18.57 -78.31 140.01
CA THR A 45 -18.97 -79.29 139.00
C THR A 45 -20.00 -78.70 138.03
N GLY A 46 -20.09 -79.25 136.81
CA GLY A 46 -21.03 -78.78 135.78
C GLY A 46 -20.62 -77.46 135.11
N VAL A 47 -19.44 -76.92 135.43
CA VAL A 47 -18.89 -75.73 134.77
C VAL A 47 -18.63 -76.05 133.31
N THR A 48 -19.14 -75.20 132.42
CA THR A 48 -18.93 -75.29 130.98
C THR A 48 -18.45 -73.95 130.44
N ALA A 49 -17.63 -74.00 129.38
CA ALA A 49 -17.13 -72.83 128.68
C ALA A 49 -16.94 -73.15 127.19
N ASN A 50 -16.74 -72.10 126.39
CA ASN A 50 -16.62 -72.22 124.94
C ASN A 50 -15.16 -72.08 124.50
N ILE A 51 -14.72 -72.96 123.59
CA ILE A 51 -13.53 -72.71 122.78
C ILE A 51 -14.04 -72.26 121.40
N THR A 52 -13.89 -70.97 121.11
CA THR A 52 -14.21 -70.37 119.81
C THR A 52 -13.04 -70.53 118.83
N PRO A 53 -13.29 -70.63 117.51
CA PRO A 53 -12.20 -70.73 116.52
C PRO A 53 -11.23 -69.54 116.56
N ALA A 54 -9.95 -69.81 116.36
CA ALA A 54 -8.96 -68.78 116.10
C ALA A 54 -8.93 -68.42 114.60
N SER A 55 -8.64 -67.17 114.25
CA SER A 55 -8.58 -66.73 112.85
C SER A 55 -7.18 -66.90 112.25
N LEU A 56 -7.06 -67.63 111.14
CA LEU A 56 -5.85 -67.66 110.32
C LEU A 56 -6.00 -66.77 109.10
N THR A 57 -5.25 -65.67 109.08
CA THR A 57 -5.15 -64.79 107.91
C THR A 57 -4.22 -65.38 106.86
N VAL A 58 -4.72 -65.51 105.63
CA VAL A 58 -3.91 -65.90 104.48
C VAL A 58 -3.03 -64.72 104.06
N THR A 59 -1.73 -64.96 103.97
CA THR A 59 -0.72 -63.96 103.62
C THR A 59 0.12 -64.41 102.42
N GLY A 60 0.93 -63.50 101.85
CA GLY A 60 1.81 -63.79 100.71
C GLY A 60 1.15 -63.74 99.33
N VAL A 61 -0.10 -63.30 99.24
CA VAL A 61 -0.87 -63.17 97.99
C VAL A 61 -0.89 -61.71 97.52
N GLY A 62 -0.59 -61.47 96.24
CA GLY A 62 -0.80 -60.20 95.55
C GLY A 62 -1.63 -60.38 94.28
N ALA A 63 -1.67 -59.35 93.44
CA ALA A 63 -2.33 -59.38 92.13
C ALA A 63 -1.47 -58.73 91.05
N ASN A 64 -1.60 -59.20 89.80
CA ASN A 64 -0.95 -58.62 88.63
C ASN A 64 -1.74 -57.42 88.11
N ASN A 65 -1.02 -56.38 87.67
CA ASN A 65 -1.58 -55.36 86.79
C ASN A 65 -2.01 -56.00 85.45
N LYS A 66 -3.06 -55.48 84.83
CA LYS A 66 -3.54 -55.92 83.51
C LYS A 66 -3.82 -54.75 82.59
N VAL A 67 -3.75 -54.99 81.29
CA VAL A 67 -4.45 -54.15 80.31
C VAL A 67 -5.94 -54.45 80.39
N TYR A 68 -6.77 -53.46 80.14
CA TYR A 68 -8.22 -53.59 80.06
C TYR A 68 -8.62 -54.63 78.99
N ASP A 69 -9.44 -55.61 79.38
CA ASP A 69 -9.84 -56.76 78.56
C ASP A 69 -11.36 -57.04 78.61
N THR A 70 -12.16 -56.05 79.00
CA THR A 70 -13.60 -56.11 79.34
C THR A 70 -13.97 -56.88 80.62
N THR A 71 -13.04 -57.61 81.27
CA THR A 71 -13.34 -58.45 82.44
C THR A 71 -12.85 -57.86 83.77
N ALA A 72 -13.60 -58.13 84.85
CA ALA A 72 -13.20 -57.81 86.22
C ALA A 72 -12.23 -58.84 86.84
N ASN A 73 -11.85 -59.89 86.11
CA ASN A 73 -10.99 -60.96 86.62
C ASN A 73 -9.56 -60.45 86.87
N ALA A 74 -9.00 -60.79 88.04
CA ALA A 74 -7.63 -60.46 88.44
C ALA A 74 -6.78 -61.73 88.53
N THR A 75 -5.61 -61.73 87.88
CA THR A 75 -4.62 -62.80 88.05
C THR A 75 -3.86 -62.58 89.35
N LEU A 76 -4.03 -63.49 90.32
CA LEU A 76 -3.28 -63.46 91.58
C LEU A 76 -1.81 -63.84 91.37
N ASN A 77 -0.95 -63.39 92.28
CA ASN A 77 0.48 -63.71 92.31
C ASN A 77 0.98 -63.94 93.76
N GLY A 78 2.25 -64.27 93.90
CA GLY A 78 2.86 -64.64 95.18
C GLY A 78 2.59 -66.10 95.58
N THR A 79 2.70 -66.40 96.87
CA THR A 79 2.52 -67.74 97.43
C THR A 79 1.69 -67.64 98.71
N ALA A 80 0.47 -68.18 98.65
CA ALA A 80 -0.46 -68.13 99.77
C ALA A 80 0.00 -69.00 100.95
N SER A 81 -0.05 -68.47 102.16
CA SER A 81 0.37 -69.18 103.39
C SER A 81 -0.43 -68.75 104.62
N VAL A 82 -0.48 -69.61 105.63
CA VAL A 82 -1.03 -69.37 106.97
C VAL A 82 -0.07 -69.91 108.03
N ALA A 83 -0.10 -69.33 109.23
CA ALA A 83 0.69 -69.78 110.37
C ALA A 83 -0.25 -70.20 111.52
N ALA A 84 -0.41 -71.52 111.73
CA ALA A 84 -1.18 -72.07 112.84
C ALA A 84 -0.43 -71.96 114.17
N LEU A 85 -1.12 -72.19 115.30
CA LEU A 85 -0.49 -72.25 116.62
C LEU A 85 0.47 -73.44 116.72
N ALA A 86 1.50 -73.31 117.54
CA ALA A 86 2.53 -74.34 117.69
C ALA A 86 1.94 -75.66 118.23
N GLY A 87 2.05 -76.74 117.45
CA GLY A 87 1.47 -78.05 117.76
C GLY A 87 0.14 -78.35 117.05
N ASP A 88 -0.35 -77.46 116.19
CA ASP A 88 -1.54 -77.68 115.37
C ASP A 88 -1.18 -78.04 113.93
N THR A 89 -1.83 -79.08 113.39
CA THR A 89 -1.66 -79.53 112.00
C THR A 89 -2.75 -78.93 111.11
N VAL A 90 -2.43 -77.79 110.50
CA VAL A 90 -3.30 -77.09 109.53
C VAL A 90 -2.52 -76.80 108.25
N THR A 91 -3.15 -77.03 107.11
CA THR A 91 -2.64 -76.74 105.77
C THR A 91 -3.59 -75.83 105.01
N LEU A 92 -3.05 -74.99 104.13
CA LEU A 92 -3.84 -74.15 103.23
C LEU A 92 -4.20 -74.95 101.96
N GLY A 93 -5.48 -74.95 101.60
CA GLY A 93 -6.03 -75.58 100.41
C GLY A 93 -6.95 -74.65 99.64
N GLY A 94 -7.65 -75.21 98.65
CA GLY A 94 -8.45 -74.45 97.70
C GLY A 94 -7.59 -73.70 96.68
N THR A 95 -8.23 -72.89 95.84
CA THR A 95 -7.57 -72.11 94.78
C THR A 95 -8.02 -70.66 94.88
N GLY A 96 -7.06 -69.75 95.09
CA GLY A 96 -7.34 -68.32 95.16
C GLY A 96 -7.93 -67.79 93.85
N SER A 97 -9.08 -67.14 93.94
CA SER A 97 -9.72 -66.40 92.85
C SER A 97 -9.73 -64.90 93.19
N GLY A 98 -9.27 -64.07 92.25
CA GLY A 98 -9.18 -62.63 92.39
C GLY A 98 -10.15 -61.90 91.45
N THR A 99 -10.89 -60.93 91.99
CA THR A 99 -11.80 -60.09 91.20
C THR A 99 -11.63 -58.62 91.58
N PHE A 100 -11.40 -57.76 90.59
CA PHE A 100 -11.42 -56.30 90.74
C PHE A 100 -12.84 -55.80 91.04
N ALA A 101 -12.95 -54.69 91.78
CA ALA A 101 -14.25 -54.05 92.07
C ALA A 101 -15.10 -53.69 90.83
N ASN A 102 -14.49 -53.52 89.66
CA ASN A 102 -15.14 -53.47 88.33
C ASN A 102 -14.10 -53.59 87.21
N LYS A 103 -14.55 -53.85 85.97
CA LYS A 103 -13.70 -53.99 84.77
C LYS A 103 -12.90 -52.73 84.39
N ASN A 104 -13.33 -51.55 84.80
CA ASN A 104 -12.86 -50.28 84.22
C ASN A 104 -11.41 -49.95 84.59
N VAL A 105 -10.76 -49.12 83.78
CA VAL A 105 -9.41 -48.59 84.03
C VAL A 105 -9.31 -47.91 85.41
N GLY A 106 -8.11 -47.97 86.01
CA GLY A 106 -7.80 -47.29 87.26
C GLY A 106 -6.55 -47.83 87.94
N ASN A 107 -5.91 -46.99 88.75
CA ASN A 107 -4.74 -47.35 89.55
C ASN A 107 -5.17 -47.75 90.97
N GLY A 108 -4.43 -48.67 91.61
CA GLY A 108 -4.65 -49.08 93.00
C GLY A 108 -6.02 -49.73 93.26
N LYS A 109 -6.64 -50.35 92.24
CA LYS A 109 -7.97 -50.95 92.36
C LYS A 109 -7.91 -52.14 93.30
N THR A 110 -8.82 -52.18 94.27
CA THR A 110 -9.00 -53.33 95.18
C THR A 110 -9.31 -54.60 94.39
N VAL A 111 -8.60 -55.67 94.74
CA VAL A 111 -8.86 -57.04 94.28
C VAL A 111 -9.41 -57.82 95.47
N THR A 112 -10.67 -58.24 95.38
CA THR A 112 -11.27 -59.15 96.35
C THR A 112 -10.72 -60.56 96.10
N VAL A 113 -10.10 -61.15 97.11
CA VAL A 113 -9.54 -62.51 97.06
C VAL A 113 -10.46 -63.48 97.81
N THR A 114 -10.76 -64.62 97.21
CA THR A 114 -11.59 -65.69 97.80
C THR A 114 -11.07 -67.07 97.40
N GLY A 115 -11.62 -68.14 97.96
CA GLY A 115 -11.39 -69.52 97.50
C GLY A 115 -10.32 -70.31 98.26
N TYR A 116 -9.57 -69.69 99.18
CA TYR A 116 -8.68 -70.42 100.09
C TYR A 116 -9.47 -71.07 101.23
N THR A 117 -9.10 -72.30 101.59
CA THR A 117 -9.71 -73.09 102.67
C THR A 117 -8.64 -73.70 103.58
N LEU A 118 -9.02 -74.15 104.78
CA LEU A 118 -8.12 -74.84 105.70
C LEU A 118 -8.43 -76.34 105.70
N SER A 119 -7.40 -77.18 105.78
CA SER A 119 -7.52 -78.63 105.92
C SER A 119 -6.43 -79.19 106.84
N GLY A 120 -6.50 -80.48 107.19
CA GLY A 120 -5.65 -81.08 108.23
C GLY A 120 -6.39 -81.29 109.56
N ALA A 121 -5.76 -82.01 110.48
CA ALA A 121 -6.41 -82.55 111.68
C ALA A 121 -6.98 -81.46 112.61
N ASP A 122 -6.31 -80.32 112.70
CA ASP A 122 -6.71 -79.21 113.58
C ASP A 122 -7.50 -78.11 112.86
N ALA A 123 -7.78 -78.25 111.55
CA ALA A 123 -8.41 -77.18 110.76
C ALA A 123 -9.80 -76.75 111.27
N GLY A 124 -10.55 -77.66 111.89
CA GLY A 124 -11.83 -77.35 112.54
C GLY A 124 -11.72 -76.42 113.77
N ASN A 125 -10.51 -76.18 114.27
CA ASN A 125 -10.24 -75.24 115.35
C ASN A 125 -10.06 -73.79 114.86
N TYR A 126 -10.13 -73.55 113.54
CA TYR A 126 -9.79 -72.27 112.93
C TYR A 126 -10.85 -71.77 111.93
N THR A 127 -10.88 -70.45 111.74
CA THR A 127 -11.56 -69.78 110.62
C THR A 127 -10.52 -69.20 109.67
N VAL A 128 -10.78 -69.30 108.35
CA VAL A 128 -9.93 -68.69 107.33
C VAL A 128 -10.32 -67.23 107.10
N VAL A 129 -9.35 -66.32 107.19
CA VAL A 129 -9.50 -64.93 106.78
C VAL A 129 -8.75 -64.77 105.45
N GLN A 130 -9.48 -64.46 104.39
CA GLN A 130 -8.91 -64.29 103.04
C GLN A 130 -7.98 -63.06 103.00
N PRO A 131 -7.05 -62.97 102.03
CA PRO A 131 -6.16 -61.81 101.90
C PRO A 131 -6.92 -60.50 101.72
N THR A 132 -6.54 -59.47 102.48
CA THR A 132 -7.10 -58.11 102.40
C THR A 132 -6.03 -57.12 101.97
N GLY A 133 -6.44 -55.93 101.50
CA GLY A 133 -5.51 -54.89 101.02
C GLY A 133 -4.83 -55.15 99.67
N VAL A 134 -5.13 -56.28 99.01
CA VAL A 134 -4.60 -56.59 97.68
C VAL A 134 -5.14 -55.58 96.66
N THR A 135 -4.22 -54.96 95.91
CA THR A 135 -4.54 -53.96 94.87
C THR A 135 -3.71 -54.21 93.62
N ALA A 136 -4.23 -53.79 92.46
CA ALA A 136 -3.52 -53.76 91.19
C ALA A 136 -4.11 -52.69 90.25
N ASN A 137 -3.42 -52.40 89.16
CA ASN A 137 -3.85 -51.42 88.15
C ASN A 137 -4.52 -52.13 86.96
N ILE A 138 -5.56 -51.49 86.41
CA ILE A 138 -6.05 -51.77 85.05
C ILE A 138 -5.66 -50.59 84.17
N THR A 139 -4.78 -50.81 83.18
CA THR A 139 -4.35 -49.79 82.22
C THR A 139 -5.20 -49.81 80.94
N PRO A 140 -5.35 -48.68 80.22
CA PRO A 140 -6.18 -48.64 79.01
C PRO A 140 -5.72 -49.58 77.90
N ALA A 141 -6.68 -50.12 77.15
CA ALA A 141 -6.42 -50.74 75.85
C ALA A 141 -6.27 -49.68 74.76
N SER A 142 -5.41 -49.89 73.77
CA SER A 142 -5.26 -48.98 72.63
C SER A 142 -6.22 -49.34 71.49
N VAL A 143 -6.94 -48.34 70.96
CA VAL A 143 -7.74 -48.49 69.72
C VAL A 143 -7.24 -47.52 68.65
N THR A 144 -7.04 -48.03 67.43
CA THR A 144 -6.59 -47.25 66.28
C THR A 144 -7.78 -46.72 65.49
N VAL A 145 -7.73 -45.44 65.12
CA VAL A 145 -8.71 -44.84 64.20
C VAL A 145 -8.47 -45.36 62.79
N THR A 146 -9.53 -45.82 62.15
CA THR A 146 -9.53 -46.42 60.81
C THR A 146 -10.63 -45.77 59.95
N GLY A 147 -10.67 -46.08 58.65
CA GLY A 147 -11.68 -45.57 57.72
C GLY A 147 -11.48 -44.11 57.26
N VAL A 148 -10.36 -43.48 57.65
CA VAL A 148 -10.01 -42.09 57.30
C VAL A 148 -8.98 -42.07 56.16
N GLY A 149 -9.23 -41.26 55.14
CA GLY A 149 -8.27 -40.91 54.09
C GLY A 149 -8.01 -39.39 54.02
N ALA A 150 -7.21 -38.97 53.05
CA ALA A 150 -6.94 -37.57 52.76
C ALA A 150 -7.33 -37.24 51.31
N SER A 151 -7.88 -36.05 51.08
CA SER A 151 -8.27 -35.58 49.74
C SER A 151 -7.13 -34.82 49.07
N ASN A 152 -6.97 -35.06 47.76
CA ASN A 152 -6.17 -34.19 46.90
C ASN A 152 -6.78 -32.77 46.89
N LYS A 153 -5.94 -31.75 46.73
CA LYS A 153 -6.37 -30.34 46.60
C LYS A 153 -5.61 -29.62 45.50
N VAL A 154 -6.22 -28.56 44.97
CA VAL A 154 -5.48 -27.51 44.25
C VAL A 154 -4.73 -26.66 45.29
N TYR A 155 -3.59 -26.11 44.89
CA TYR A 155 -2.81 -25.19 45.70
C TYR A 155 -3.62 -23.96 46.13
N ASP A 156 -3.63 -23.67 47.43
CA ASP A 156 -4.37 -22.54 48.03
C ASP A 156 -3.48 -21.72 49.01
N ALA A 157 -2.16 -21.87 48.90
CA ALA A 157 -1.14 -21.37 49.82
C ALA A 157 -1.22 -21.87 51.29
N THR A 158 -2.11 -22.82 51.64
CA THR A 158 -2.23 -23.38 53.00
C THR A 158 -1.66 -24.79 53.15
N THR A 159 -1.33 -25.18 54.38
CA THR A 159 -0.96 -26.56 54.76
C THR A 159 -2.15 -27.45 55.12
N THR A 160 -3.37 -26.91 55.22
CA THR A 160 -4.56 -27.66 55.66
C THR A 160 -4.93 -28.75 54.65
N ALA A 161 -5.12 -29.98 55.14
CA ALA A 161 -5.56 -31.13 54.36
C ALA A 161 -7.00 -31.53 54.74
N THR A 162 -7.87 -31.66 53.75
CA THR A 162 -9.23 -32.16 53.95
C THR A 162 -9.18 -33.68 54.15
N LEU A 163 -9.59 -34.15 55.33
CA LEU A 163 -9.79 -35.57 55.60
C LEU A 163 -11.09 -36.06 54.94
N ASN A 164 -11.14 -37.34 54.60
CA ASN A 164 -12.29 -37.99 53.97
C ASN A 164 -12.52 -39.41 54.54
N GLY A 165 -13.60 -40.05 54.11
CA GLY A 165 -14.06 -41.32 54.67
C GLY A 165 -14.83 -41.13 55.98
N THR A 166 -14.88 -42.18 56.81
CA THR A 166 -15.64 -42.21 58.07
C THR A 166 -14.74 -42.80 59.15
N ALA A 167 -14.42 -41.99 60.16
CA ALA A 167 -13.58 -42.42 61.28
C ALA A 167 -14.29 -43.51 62.10
N ALA A 168 -13.61 -44.63 62.33
CA ALA A 168 -14.11 -45.76 63.12
C ALA A 168 -13.02 -46.33 64.03
N VAL A 169 -13.44 -46.88 65.17
CA VAL A 169 -12.58 -47.62 66.12
C VAL A 169 -13.24 -48.97 66.45
N ALA A 170 -12.42 -50.01 66.64
CA ALA A 170 -12.89 -51.32 67.05
C ALA A 170 -12.70 -51.49 68.56
N ALA A 171 -13.77 -51.34 69.34
CA ALA A 171 -13.77 -51.61 70.77
C ALA A 171 -13.73 -53.12 71.07
N LEU A 172 -13.38 -53.50 72.29
CA LEU A 172 -13.37 -54.90 72.73
C LEU A 172 -14.79 -55.34 73.11
N GLY A 173 -15.23 -56.49 72.59
CA GLY A 173 -16.50 -57.11 72.96
C GLY A 173 -17.72 -56.25 72.64
N GLY A 174 -18.51 -55.93 73.66
CA GLY A 174 -19.74 -55.12 73.55
C GLY A 174 -19.61 -53.69 74.08
N ASP A 175 -18.39 -53.19 74.27
CA ASP A 175 -18.13 -51.86 74.81
C ASP A 175 -18.62 -50.74 73.86
N VAL A 176 -19.20 -49.69 74.44
CA VAL A 176 -19.73 -48.54 73.69
C VAL A 176 -18.68 -47.43 73.61
N VAL A 177 -17.91 -47.44 72.51
CA VAL A 177 -16.92 -46.40 72.17
C VAL A 177 -17.23 -45.79 70.81
N THR A 178 -17.22 -44.46 70.73
CA THR A 178 -17.33 -43.67 69.50
C THR A 178 -16.05 -42.87 69.27
N VAL A 179 -15.86 -42.37 68.05
CA VAL A 179 -14.73 -41.50 67.69
C VAL A 179 -15.22 -40.25 66.95
N ALA A 180 -14.66 -39.09 67.28
CA ALA A 180 -15.02 -37.81 66.67
C ALA A 180 -13.82 -36.85 66.60
N GLY A 181 -13.97 -35.73 65.88
CA GLY A 181 -12.90 -34.76 65.65
C GLY A 181 -12.03 -35.12 64.44
N GLY A 182 -10.72 -34.97 64.59
CA GLY A 182 -9.74 -35.16 63.52
C GLY A 182 -9.43 -33.88 62.73
N SER A 183 -8.15 -33.64 62.48
CA SER A 183 -7.64 -32.57 61.62
C SER A 183 -6.43 -33.08 60.84
N GLY A 184 -6.30 -32.67 59.57
CA GLY A 184 -5.23 -33.08 58.66
C GLY A 184 -4.34 -31.92 58.23
N THR A 185 -3.02 -32.13 58.23
CA THR A 185 -2.03 -31.11 57.82
C THR A 185 -0.94 -31.71 56.95
N PHE A 186 -0.70 -31.11 55.79
CA PHE A 186 0.46 -31.39 54.94
C PHE A 186 1.75 -30.80 55.53
N ALA A 187 2.87 -31.49 55.37
CA ALA A 187 4.18 -31.03 55.86
C ALA A 187 4.63 -29.66 55.31
N ASN A 188 4.14 -29.25 54.13
CA ASN A 188 4.26 -27.89 53.59
C ASN A 188 3.19 -27.66 52.51
N LYS A 189 2.88 -26.38 52.21
CA LYS A 189 1.87 -25.95 51.23
C LYS A 189 2.18 -26.38 49.78
N ASN A 190 3.47 -26.59 49.45
CA ASN A 190 3.94 -26.66 48.07
C ASN A 190 3.35 -27.83 47.26
N VAL A 191 3.25 -27.64 45.94
CA VAL A 191 2.82 -28.68 44.99
C VAL A 191 3.63 -29.97 45.13
N GLY A 192 2.98 -31.11 44.90
CA GLY A 192 3.63 -32.42 44.90
C GLY A 192 2.64 -33.57 44.99
N ASN A 193 3.06 -34.74 44.52
CA ASN A 193 2.30 -35.99 44.60
C ASN A 193 2.67 -36.79 45.86
N GLY A 194 1.74 -37.56 46.41
CA GLY A 194 1.98 -38.47 47.53
C GLY A 194 2.45 -37.78 48.82
N LYS A 195 2.11 -36.50 49.02
CA LYS A 195 2.54 -35.74 50.20
C LYS A 195 1.90 -36.33 51.45
N ALA A 196 2.72 -36.61 52.46
CA ALA A 196 2.23 -37.09 53.75
C ALA A 196 1.30 -36.07 54.42
N VAL A 197 0.20 -36.57 54.99
CA VAL A 197 -0.76 -35.83 55.79
C VAL A 197 -0.69 -36.34 57.22
N THR A 198 -0.23 -35.47 58.12
CA THR A 198 -0.25 -35.74 59.57
C THR A 198 -1.67 -35.55 60.08
N VAL A 199 -2.17 -36.51 60.85
CA VAL A 199 -3.51 -36.44 61.46
C VAL A 199 -3.41 -36.37 62.98
N THR A 200 -4.17 -35.47 63.58
CA THR A 200 -4.29 -35.30 65.03
C THR A 200 -5.74 -34.98 65.42
N GLY A 201 -6.03 -35.00 66.73
CA GLY A 201 -7.28 -34.46 67.26
C GLY A 201 -8.52 -35.36 67.10
N TYR A 202 -8.38 -36.65 66.76
CA TYR A 202 -9.45 -37.61 67.04
C TYR A 202 -9.50 -37.91 68.53
N THR A 203 -10.70 -37.88 69.11
CA THR A 203 -10.99 -38.20 70.51
C THR A 203 -12.03 -39.31 70.62
N LEU A 204 -12.05 -40.02 71.76
CA LEU A 204 -13.02 -41.07 72.04
C LEU A 204 -14.21 -40.52 72.85
N GLY A 205 -15.40 -41.05 72.57
CA GLY A 205 -16.63 -40.82 73.32
C GLY A 205 -17.37 -42.14 73.56
N GLY A 206 -18.56 -42.07 74.17
CA GLY A 206 -19.31 -43.25 74.61
C GLY A 206 -19.01 -43.67 76.05
N ALA A 207 -19.77 -44.65 76.56
CA ALA A 207 -19.78 -45.02 77.97
C ALA A 207 -18.46 -45.66 78.45
N ASP A 208 -17.80 -46.43 77.57
CA ASP A 208 -16.58 -47.17 77.90
C ASP A 208 -15.30 -46.42 77.51
N ALA A 209 -15.38 -45.20 76.95
CA ALA A 209 -14.25 -44.46 76.38
C ALA A 209 -13.05 -44.29 77.34
N GLY A 210 -13.30 -44.11 78.64
CA GLY A 210 -12.25 -43.99 79.67
C GLY A 210 -11.42 -45.27 79.88
N ASN A 211 -11.84 -46.40 79.31
CA ASN A 211 -11.10 -47.66 79.32
C ASN A 211 -10.06 -47.76 78.19
N TYR A 212 -9.99 -46.76 77.31
CA TYR A 212 -9.22 -46.82 76.06
C TYR A 212 -8.29 -45.62 75.85
N THR A 213 -7.25 -45.82 75.05
CA THR A 213 -6.42 -44.76 74.44
C THR A 213 -6.56 -44.78 72.92
N VAL A 214 -6.55 -43.60 72.30
CA VAL A 214 -6.70 -43.45 70.84
C VAL A 214 -5.35 -43.34 70.14
N VAL A 215 -5.14 -44.21 69.15
CA VAL A 215 -4.03 -44.12 68.20
C VAL A 215 -4.56 -43.43 66.94
N GLN A 216 -3.99 -42.26 66.61
CA GLN A 216 -4.35 -41.48 65.42
C GLN A 216 -3.98 -42.26 64.14
N PRO A 217 -4.67 -42.04 63.00
CA PRO A 217 -4.35 -42.76 61.77
C PRO A 217 -3.02 -42.25 61.18
N THR A 218 -2.26 -43.14 60.55
CA THR A 218 -0.94 -42.86 59.98
C THR A 218 -0.83 -43.36 58.54
N GLY A 219 0.19 -42.91 57.80
CA GLY A 219 0.42 -43.31 56.41
C GLY A 219 -0.49 -42.67 55.36
N LEU A 220 -1.34 -41.70 55.74
CA LEU A 220 -2.18 -40.96 54.81
C LEU A 220 -1.33 -40.06 53.90
N THR A 221 -1.64 -40.07 52.60
CA THR A 221 -1.00 -39.22 51.60
C THR A 221 -2.04 -38.63 50.65
N ALA A 222 -1.78 -37.42 50.15
CA ALA A 222 -2.57 -36.78 49.11
C ALA A 222 -1.70 -35.88 48.20
N ASN A 223 -2.23 -35.52 47.03
CA ASN A 223 -1.56 -34.64 46.07
C ASN A 223 -1.99 -33.18 46.27
N ILE A 224 -1.05 -32.25 46.13
CA ILE A 224 -1.35 -30.84 45.89
C ILE A 224 -1.00 -30.53 44.44
N THR A 225 -2.00 -30.19 43.62
CA THR A 225 -1.82 -29.80 42.21
C THR A 225 -1.68 -28.28 42.06
N PRO A 226 -0.99 -27.78 41.01
CA PRO A 226 -0.80 -26.35 40.83
C PRO A 226 -2.08 -25.54 40.68
N ALA A 227 -2.08 -24.30 41.16
CA ALA A 227 -3.11 -23.32 40.85
C ALA A 227 -2.84 -22.62 39.51
N SER A 228 -3.89 -22.24 38.77
CA SER A 228 -3.75 -21.43 37.56
C SER A 228 -3.50 -19.97 37.91
N LEU A 229 -2.45 -19.36 37.35
CA LEU A 229 -2.11 -17.95 37.57
C LEU A 229 -2.05 -17.19 36.24
N ALA A 230 -3.02 -16.29 36.03
CA ALA A 230 -3.17 -15.55 34.78
C ALA A 230 -2.31 -14.28 34.73
N VAL A 231 -1.59 -14.11 33.62
CA VAL A 231 -0.85 -12.87 33.32
C VAL A 231 -1.83 -11.81 32.84
N THR A 232 -1.75 -10.64 33.45
CA THR A 232 -2.60 -9.47 33.22
C THR A 232 -1.75 -8.23 32.93
N GLY A 233 -2.38 -7.11 32.58
CA GLY A 233 -1.69 -5.83 32.33
C GLY A 233 -0.98 -5.72 30.97
N VAL A 234 -1.14 -6.71 30.09
CA VAL A 234 -0.57 -6.74 28.73
C VAL A 234 -1.63 -6.36 27.70
N GLY A 235 -1.29 -5.43 26.81
CA GLY A 235 -2.05 -5.09 25.61
C GLY A 235 -1.21 -5.21 24.34
N ALA A 236 -1.72 -4.68 23.23
CA ALA A 236 -0.99 -4.59 21.96
C ALA A 236 -1.17 -3.22 21.31
N ASN A 237 -0.17 -2.78 20.56
CA ASN A 237 -0.22 -1.54 19.78
C ASN A 237 -0.89 -1.78 18.42
N ASN A 238 -1.69 -0.82 17.99
CA ASN A 238 -2.08 -0.71 16.58
C ASN A 238 -0.84 -0.51 15.71
N LYS A 239 -0.84 -1.06 14.49
CA LYS A 239 0.25 -0.89 13.52
C LYS A 239 -0.28 -0.49 12.15
N VAL A 240 0.55 0.19 11.37
CA VAL A 240 0.39 0.26 9.91
C VAL A 240 0.80 -1.10 9.33
N TYR A 241 0.19 -1.48 8.22
CA TYR A 241 0.53 -2.68 7.47
C TYR A 241 2.00 -2.69 7.04
N ASP A 242 2.72 -3.77 7.37
CA ASP A 242 4.17 -3.92 7.13
C ASP A 242 4.56 -5.29 6.54
N THR A 243 3.59 -6.01 5.95
CA THR A 243 3.66 -7.41 5.49
C THR A 243 3.78 -8.50 6.58
N THR A 244 4.00 -8.15 7.85
CA THR A 244 4.26 -9.14 8.93
C THR A 244 3.05 -9.42 9.83
N THR A 245 3.02 -10.60 10.45
CA THR A 245 2.05 -10.95 11.51
C THR A 245 2.45 -10.46 12.90
N ALA A 246 3.66 -9.90 13.08
CA ALA A 246 4.17 -9.51 14.40
C ALA A 246 3.36 -8.37 15.01
N ALA A 247 3.04 -8.49 16.30
CA ALA A 247 2.31 -7.49 17.08
C ALA A 247 3.18 -6.97 18.23
N THR A 248 3.44 -5.67 18.26
CA THR A 248 4.18 -5.04 19.35
C THR A 248 3.29 -4.95 20.60
N LEU A 249 3.61 -5.73 21.63
CA LEU A 249 2.91 -5.69 22.91
C LEU A 249 3.16 -4.38 23.66
N ASN A 250 2.26 -4.02 24.57
CA ASN A 250 2.37 -2.87 25.45
C ASN A 250 1.84 -3.18 26.87
N GLY A 251 1.96 -2.21 27.78
CA GLY A 251 1.64 -2.40 29.19
C GLY A 251 2.74 -3.14 29.97
N THR A 252 2.39 -3.61 31.17
CA THR A 252 3.31 -4.26 32.11
C THR A 252 2.70 -5.58 32.56
N ALA A 253 3.36 -6.70 32.25
CA ALA A 253 2.87 -8.02 32.61
C ALA A 253 2.94 -8.25 34.13
N GLY A 254 1.80 -8.61 34.73
CA GLY A 254 1.68 -8.84 36.17
C GLY A 254 0.77 -10.02 36.52
N VAL A 255 0.95 -10.56 37.72
CA VAL A 255 0.17 -11.68 38.29
C VAL A 255 -0.22 -11.36 39.73
N ALA A 256 -1.36 -11.91 40.18
CA ALA A 256 -1.83 -11.81 41.56
C ALA A 256 -1.69 -13.18 42.25
N ALA A 257 -0.56 -13.42 42.91
CA ALA A 257 -0.30 -14.66 43.64
C ALA A 257 -1.20 -14.78 44.90
N LEU A 258 -1.34 -15.99 45.43
CA LEU A 258 -2.20 -16.23 46.61
C LEU A 258 -1.48 -15.82 47.90
N GLY A 259 -2.17 -15.05 48.76
CA GLY A 259 -1.69 -14.71 50.10
C GLY A 259 -0.40 -13.90 50.09
N ALA A 260 0.70 -14.51 50.54
CA ALA A 260 2.02 -13.88 50.69
C ALA A 260 3.08 -14.50 49.75
N ASP A 261 2.65 -15.22 48.72
CA ASP A 261 3.51 -15.97 47.81
C ASP A 261 4.41 -15.07 46.95
N VAL A 262 5.69 -15.45 46.86
CA VAL A 262 6.68 -14.71 46.07
C VAL A 262 6.73 -15.26 44.66
N VAL A 263 5.91 -14.69 43.78
CA VAL A 263 5.86 -14.98 42.34
C VAL A 263 5.96 -13.69 41.52
N THR A 264 6.84 -13.69 40.51
CA THR A 264 7.02 -12.60 39.54
C THR A 264 6.84 -13.11 38.11
N VAL A 265 6.47 -12.23 37.18
CA VAL A 265 6.47 -12.55 35.74
C VAL A 265 7.88 -12.39 35.18
N GLY A 266 8.34 -13.40 34.44
CA GLY A 266 9.58 -13.38 33.67
C GLY A 266 9.34 -13.68 32.19
N GLY A 267 10.43 -13.93 31.46
CA GLY A 267 10.40 -14.14 30.02
C GLY A 267 10.19 -12.84 29.23
N THR A 268 9.96 -12.96 27.92
CA THR A 268 9.65 -11.83 27.04
C THR A 268 8.37 -12.14 26.26
N GLY A 269 7.38 -11.27 26.41
CA GLY A 269 6.10 -11.42 25.71
C GLY A 269 6.28 -11.31 24.20
N SER A 270 5.77 -12.28 23.45
CA SER A 270 5.68 -12.27 22.00
C SER A 270 4.22 -12.20 21.56
N GLY A 271 3.89 -11.24 20.70
CA GLY A 271 2.56 -11.05 20.14
C GLY A 271 2.53 -11.34 18.63
N SER A 272 1.51 -12.06 18.17
CA SER A 272 1.24 -12.22 16.73
C SER A 272 -0.24 -12.16 16.41
N PHE A 273 -0.58 -11.49 15.31
CA PHE A 273 -1.88 -11.61 14.65
C PHE A 273 -1.98 -12.94 13.89
N ALA A 274 -3.20 -13.43 13.66
CA ALA A 274 -3.43 -14.64 12.86
C ALA A 274 -3.11 -14.48 11.35
N ASN A 275 -3.06 -13.24 10.84
CA ASN A 275 -2.61 -12.92 9.47
C ASN A 275 -2.18 -11.44 9.37
N LYS A 276 -1.36 -11.12 8.35
CA LYS A 276 -0.81 -9.78 8.10
C LYS A 276 -1.88 -8.73 7.73
N ASN A 277 -3.03 -9.16 7.22
CA ASN A 277 -3.96 -8.28 6.50
C ASN A 277 -4.61 -7.19 7.37
N VAL A 278 -4.97 -6.07 6.75
CA VAL A 278 -5.69 -4.95 7.39
C VAL A 278 -6.96 -5.42 8.11
N GLY A 279 -7.30 -4.76 9.21
CA GLY A 279 -8.53 -5.00 9.96
C GLY A 279 -8.51 -4.39 11.35
N ASN A 280 -9.70 -4.10 11.87
CA ASN A 280 -9.90 -3.57 13.22
C ASN A 280 -10.17 -4.68 14.23
N GLY A 281 -9.77 -4.49 15.50
CA GLY A 281 -10.04 -5.42 16.59
C GLY A 281 -9.45 -6.83 16.40
N LYS A 282 -8.38 -6.98 15.61
CA LYS A 282 -7.77 -8.28 15.33
C LYS A 282 -7.19 -8.86 16.62
N ALA A 283 -7.53 -10.11 16.91
CA ALA A 283 -6.96 -10.83 18.04
C ALA A 283 -5.44 -10.97 17.89
N VAL A 284 -4.72 -10.77 19.00
CA VAL A 284 -3.28 -10.98 19.14
C VAL A 284 -3.08 -12.18 20.07
N THR A 285 -2.46 -13.24 19.55
CA THR A 285 -2.00 -14.37 20.37
C THR A 285 -0.75 -13.93 21.13
N VAL A 286 -0.77 -14.07 22.46
CA VAL A 286 0.35 -13.70 23.34
C VAL A 286 0.98 -14.95 23.94
N THR A 287 2.30 -15.05 23.87
CA THR A 287 3.10 -16.14 24.46
C THR A 287 4.41 -15.60 25.05
N GLY A 288 5.25 -16.48 25.62
CA GLY A 288 6.64 -16.16 26.01
C GLY A 288 6.84 -15.65 27.44
N TYR A 289 5.77 -15.32 28.18
CA TYR A 289 5.89 -15.06 29.62
C TYR A 289 6.10 -16.35 30.41
N THR A 290 6.84 -16.26 31.52
CA THR A 290 7.09 -17.34 32.49
C THR A 290 6.83 -16.86 33.92
N LEU A 291 6.80 -17.77 34.89
CA LEU A 291 6.77 -17.44 36.31
C LEU A 291 8.15 -17.68 36.93
N SER A 292 8.54 -16.80 37.85
CA SER A 292 9.77 -16.90 38.64
C SER A 292 9.51 -16.47 40.09
N GLY A 293 10.47 -16.69 41.00
CA GLY A 293 10.29 -16.50 42.45
C GLY A 293 10.15 -17.83 43.20
N ALA A 294 10.16 -17.77 44.53
CA ALA A 294 10.25 -18.94 45.39
C ALA A 294 9.03 -19.87 45.31
N ASP A 295 7.84 -19.29 45.10
CA ASP A 295 6.58 -20.04 45.04
C ASP A 295 6.14 -20.39 43.62
N ALA A 296 6.88 -19.99 42.58
CA ALA A 296 6.46 -20.13 41.19
C ALA A 296 6.15 -21.57 40.76
N GLY A 297 6.85 -22.56 41.32
CA GLY A 297 6.59 -23.99 41.08
C GLY A 297 5.25 -24.51 41.62
N ASN A 298 4.52 -23.69 42.38
CA ASN A 298 3.17 -23.99 42.87
C ASN A 298 2.06 -23.60 41.88
N TYR A 299 2.41 -22.98 40.75
CA TYR A 299 1.47 -22.41 39.79
C TYR A 299 1.70 -22.89 38.36
N VAL A 300 0.62 -22.91 37.56
CA VAL A 300 0.67 -23.02 36.11
C VAL A 300 0.28 -21.68 35.52
N ILE A 301 1.14 -21.13 34.65
CA ILE A 301 0.91 -19.84 33.99
C ILE A 301 -0.22 -19.94 32.96
N VAL A 302 -1.11 -18.95 32.96
CA VAL A 302 -2.07 -18.71 31.88
C VAL A 302 -1.64 -17.42 31.16
N GLN A 303 -1.33 -17.52 29.88
CA GLN A 303 -0.89 -16.39 29.05
C GLN A 303 -2.06 -15.39 28.84
N PRO A 304 -1.78 -14.10 28.52
CA PRO A 304 -2.83 -13.10 28.31
C PRO A 304 -3.81 -13.48 27.19
N THR A 305 -5.11 -13.34 27.46
CA THR A 305 -6.20 -13.60 26.52
C THR A 305 -7.02 -12.34 26.25
N GLY A 306 -7.71 -12.28 25.10
CA GLY A 306 -8.55 -11.13 24.73
C GLY A 306 -7.79 -9.88 24.24
N VAL A 307 -6.46 -9.94 24.13
CA VAL A 307 -5.65 -8.85 23.56
C VAL A 307 -6.01 -8.65 22.08
N THR A 308 -6.29 -7.41 21.69
CA THR A 308 -6.64 -7.03 20.32
C THR A 308 -5.91 -5.76 19.89
N ALA A 309 -5.71 -5.60 18.58
CA ALA A 309 -5.18 -4.37 17.97
C ALA A 309 -5.65 -4.24 16.51
N ASN A 310 -5.53 -3.03 15.96
CA ASN A 310 -5.83 -2.73 14.55
C ASN A 310 -4.58 -2.84 13.68
N ILE A 311 -4.72 -3.36 12.47
CA ILE A 311 -3.78 -3.15 11.37
C ILE A 311 -4.42 -2.17 10.39
N THR A 312 -3.86 -0.97 10.27
CA THR A 312 -4.33 0.07 9.33
C THR A 312 -3.59 -0.02 7.98
N PRO A 313 -4.20 0.42 6.86
CA PRO A 313 -3.55 0.35 5.55
C PRO A 313 -2.25 1.15 5.46
N ALA A 314 -1.29 0.63 4.69
CA ALA A 314 -0.13 1.40 4.22
C ALA A 314 -0.52 2.25 2.99
N SER A 315 0.19 3.36 2.74
CA SER A 315 -0.05 4.21 1.57
C SER A 315 0.81 3.81 0.37
N LEU A 316 0.20 3.73 -0.82
CA LEU A 316 0.91 3.54 -2.09
C LEU A 316 0.67 4.74 -3.01
N ALA A 317 1.73 5.48 -3.33
CA ALA A 317 1.70 6.56 -4.30
C ALA A 317 1.78 6.00 -5.73
N VAL A 318 0.86 6.44 -6.60
CA VAL A 318 0.91 6.15 -8.03
C VAL A 318 1.96 7.02 -8.69
N THR A 319 2.90 6.39 -9.40
CA THR A 319 4.00 7.04 -10.10
C THR A 319 4.04 6.62 -11.58
N GLY A 320 4.87 7.28 -12.38
CA GLY A 320 5.02 7.00 -13.82
C GLY A 320 3.92 7.58 -14.72
N VAL A 321 3.07 8.46 -14.18
CA VAL A 321 1.96 9.11 -14.90
C VAL A 321 2.31 10.55 -15.27
N GLY A 322 2.13 10.90 -16.53
CA GLY A 322 2.17 12.27 -17.03
C GLY A 322 0.89 12.65 -17.81
N ALA A 323 0.93 13.76 -18.53
CA ALA A 323 -0.16 14.20 -19.40
C ALA A 323 0.37 14.72 -20.74
N ASN A 324 -0.41 14.54 -21.81
CA ASN A 324 -0.09 15.05 -23.13
C ASN A 324 -0.45 16.54 -23.26
N ASN A 325 0.39 17.29 -23.96
CA ASN A 325 0.01 18.59 -24.52
C ASN A 325 -1.14 18.39 -25.53
N LYS A 326 -2.04 19.36 -25.63
CA LYS A 326 -3.14 19.36 -26.61
C LYS A 326 -3.28 20.70 -27.32
N VAL A 327 -3.86 20.68 -28.51
CA VAL A 327 -4.48 21.87 -29.11
C VAL A 327 -5.80 22.13 -28.39
N TYR A 328 -6.20 23.39 -28.30
CA TYR A 328 -7.49 23.79 -27.75
C TYR A 328 -8.66 23.14 -28.50
N ASP A 329 -9.57 22.49 -27.76
CA ASP A 329 -10.70 21.71 -28.30
C ASP A 329 -12.02 21.98 -27.56
N THR A 330 -12.12 23.12 -26.86
CA THR A 330 -13.19 23.50 -25.91
C THR A 330 -13.29 22.68 -24.62
N THR A 331 -12.58 21.56 -24.45
CA THR A 331 -12.73 20.66 -23.29
C THR A 331 -11.60 20.79 -22.25
N THR A 332 -11.92 20.48 -20.99
CA THR A 332 -10.95 20.32 -19.90
C THR A 332 -10.24 18.96 -19.87
N ILE A 333 -10.63 18.01 -20.73
CA ILE A 333 -10.12 16.63 -20.68
C ILE A 333 -8.64 16.60 -21.06
N ALA A 334 -7.82 15.96 -20.21
CA ALA A 334 -6.40 15.71 -20.47
C ALA A 334 -6.16 14.23 -20.76
N THR A 335 -5.46 13.92 -21.85
CA THR A 335 -4.99 12.56 -22.12
C THR A 335 -3.77 12.29 -21.26
N LEU A 336 -3.89 11.34 -20.31
CA LEU A 336 -2.76 10.87 -19.51
C LEU A 336 -1.77 10.07 -20.38
N ASN A 337 -0.51 10.04 -19.95
CA ASN A 337 0.56 9.28 -20.61
C ASN A 337 1.49 8.61 -19.57
N GLY A 338 2.47 7.84 -20.06
CA GLY A 338 3.33 7.01 -19.23
C GLY A 338 2.65 5.71 -18.80
N THR A 339 3.15 5.10 -17.72
CA THR A 339 2.66 3.83 -17.18
C THR A 339 2.47 3.97 -15.68
N ALA A 340 1.22 3.97 -15.23
CA ALA A 340 0.88 4.01 -13.81
C ALA A 340 1.46 2.79 -13.09
N SER A 341 2.17 3.03 -11.99
CA SER A 341 2.80 2.00 -11.17
C SER A 341 2.80 2.35 -9.69
N VAL A 342 2.84 1.33 -8.83
CA VAL A 342 2.94 1.44 -7.37
C VAL A 342 4.01 0.48 -6.85
N ALA A 343 4.75 0.89 -5.82
CA ALA A 343 5.77 0.05 -5.18
C ALA A 343 5.20 -0.63 -3.93
N ALA A 344 4.60 -1.81 -4.10
CA ALA A 344 4.08 -2.62 -2.99
C ALA A 344 5.20 -3.05 -2.02
N LEU A 345 4.85 -3.36 -0.77
CA LEU A 345 5.83 -3.79 0.23
C LEU A 345 6.20 -5.26 0.03
N GLY A 346 7.50 -5.57 0.05
CA GLY A 346 8.00 -6.95 0.02
C GLY A 346 7.61 -7.71 -1.25
N GLY A 347 6.83 -8.79 -1.09
CA GLY A 347 6.37 -9.66 -2.17
C GLY A 347 4.88 -9.55 -2.48
N ASP A 348 4.22 -8.48 -2.04
CA ASP A 348 2.77 -8.30 -2.13
C ASP A 348 2.28 -8.11 -3.57
N VAL A 349 1.16 -8.76 -3.90
CA VAL A 349 0.57 -8.73 -5.25
C VAL A 349 -0.46 -7.60 -5.34
N VAL A 350 0.01 -6.42 -5.76
CA VAL A 350 -0.81 -5.23 -6.01
C VAL A 350 -0.62 -4.75 -7.46
N THR A 351 -1.72 -4.44 -8.13
CA THR A 351 -1.78 -3.78 -9.43
C THR A 351 -2.48 -2.42 -9.31
N VAL A 352 -2.26 -1.54 -10.28
CA VAL A 352 -2.94 -0.24 -10.37
C VAL A 352 -3.62 -0.11 -11.74
N GLY A 353 -4.83 0.46 -11.76
CA GLY A 353 -5.62 0.63 -12.98
C GLY A 353 -6.59 1.81 -12.91
N GLY A 354 -7.25 2.11 -14.03
CA GLY A 354 -8.09 3.32 -14.17
C GLY A 354 -7.25 4.56 -14.45
N GLY A 355 -7.60 5.67 -13.78
CA GLY A 355 -6.96 6.97 -13.96
C GLY A 355 -7.70 7.87 -14.96
N SER A 356 -7.88 9.14 -14.60
CA SER A 356 -8.40 10.20 -15.45
C SER A 356 -7.69 11.53 -15.16
N GLY A 357 -7.53 12.36 -16.19
CA GLY A 357 -6.87 13.67 -16.09
C GLY A 357 -7.79 14.79 -16.58
N ALA A 358 -7.80 15.90 -15.84
CA ALA A 358 -8.48 17.13 -16.26
C ALA A 358 -7.64 18.37 -15.98
N PHE A 359 -7.56 19.27 -16.96
CA PHE A 359 -7.05 20.63 -16.76
C PHE A 359 -8.03 21.45 -15.92
N THR A 360 -7.50 22.37 -15.09
CA THR A 360 -8.33 23.27 -14.26
C THR A 360 -9.31 24.14 -15.06
N ASN A 361 -9.01 24.45 -16.32
CA ASN A 361 -9.93 25.07 -17.28
C ASN A 361 -9.48 24.78 -18.73
N LYS A 362 -10.41 24.92 -19.69
CA LYS A 362 -10.19 24.66 -21.13
C LYS A 362 -9.15 25.57 -21.79
N ASN A 363 -8.88 26.74 -21.21
CA ASN A 363 -8.17 27.83 -21.90
C ASN A 363 -6.70 27.55 -22.21
N VAL A 364 -6.16 28.20 -23.24
CA VAL A 364 -4.74 28.14 -23.61
C VAL A 364 -3.82 28.48 -22.42
N GLY A 365 -2.63 27.87 -22.39
CA GLY A 365 -1.60 28.15 -21.42
C GLY A 365 -0.52 27.06 -21.34
N ASN A 366 0.67 27.45 -20.89
CA ASN A 366 1.79 26.54 -20.67
C ASN A 366 1.84 26.08 -19.20
N GLY A 367 2.34 24.87 -18.94
CA GLY A 367 2.53 24.33 -17.59
C GLY A 367 1.24 24.22 -16.76
N LYS A 368 0.08 24.07 -17.41
CA LYS A 368 -1.21 24.00 -16.73
C LYS A 368 -1.29 22.72 -15.90
N THR A 369 -1.71 22.84 -14.64
CA THR A 369 -1.99 21.70 -13.77
C THR A 369 -3.03 20.77 -14.38
N VAL A 370 -2.72 19.48 -14.40
CA VAL A 370 -3.67 18.41 -14.67
C VAL A 370 -3.98 17.72 -13.35
N THR A 371 -5.22 17.85 -12.90
CA THR A 371 -5.73 17.09 -11.75
C THR A 371 -5.89 15.64 -12.17
N VAL A 372 -5.15 14.74 -11.53
CA VAL A 372 -5.20 13.30 -11.80
C VAL A 372 -5.96 12.58 -10.68
N THR A 373 -6.95 11.78 -11.04
CA THR A 373 -7.80 11.04 -10.10
C THR A 373 -8.20 9.68 -10.67
N GLY A 374 -8.96 8.88 -9.91
CA GLY A 374 -9.61 7.69 -10.43
C GLY A 374 -8.70 6.49 -10.69
N TYR A 375 -7.44 6.52 -10.26
CA TYR A 375 -6.66 5.28 -10.12
C TYR A 375 -7.20 4.47 -8.94
N THR A 376 -7.23 3.15 -9.10
CA THR A 376 -7.62 2.16 -8.08
C THR A 376 -6.57 1.06 -7.96
N LEU A 377 -6.54 0.37 -6.82
CA LEU A 377 -5.67 -0.79 -6.58
C LEU A 377 -6.45 -2.09 -6.81
N GLY A 378 -5.78 -3.09 -7.40
CA GLY A 378 -6.28 -4.45 -7.58
C GLY A 378 -5.20 -5.48 -7.23
N GLY A 379 -5.53 -6.77 -7.34
CA GLY A 379 -4.65 -7.86 -6.89
C GLY A 379 -4.96 -8.33 -5.47
N ALA A 380 -4.28 -9.40 -5.03
CA ALA A 380 -4.63 -10.13 -3.81
C ALA A 380 -4.39 -9.33 -2.52
N ASP A 381 -3.36 -8.49 -2.50
CA ASP A 381 -2.98 -7.70 -1.31
C ASP A 381 -3.57 -6.28 -1.32
N ALA A 382 -4.31 -5.86 -2.36
CA ALA A 382 -4.78 -4.49 -2.53
C ALA A 382 -5.59 -3.93 -1.34
N GLY A 383 -6.38 -4.78 -0.67
CA GLY A 383 -7.14 -4.40 0.53
C GLY A 383 -6.29 -4.01 1.75
N ASN A 384 -4.96 -4.23 1.68
CA ASN A 384 -4.00 -3.84 2.71
C ASN A 384 -3.47 -2.40 2.52
N TYR A 385 -3.87 -1.71 1.46
CA TYR A 385 -3.30 -0.42 1.06
C TYR A 385 -4.35 0.66 0.78
N VAL A 386 -3.96 1.92 0.96
CA VAL A 386 -4.70 3.09 0.45
C VAL A 386 -3.90 3.77 -0.66
N ILE A 387 -4.59 4.16 -1.72
CA ILE A 387 -3.95 4.77 -2.89
C ILE A 387 -3.79 6.28 -2.73
N VAL A 388 -2.61 6.79 -3.08
CA VAL A 388 -2.33 8.23 -3.20
C VAL A 388 -2.20 8.55 -4.69
N GLN A 389 -3.10 9.40 -5.19
CA GLN A 389 -3.16 9.78 -6.61
C GLN A 389 -1.93 10.62 -7.02
N PRO A 390 -1.54 10.64 -8.31
CA PRO A 390 -0.42 11.46 -8.78
C PRO A 390 -0.65 12.96 -8.55
N THR A 391 0.41 13.68 -8.19
CA THR A 391 0.41 15.14 -8.02
C THR A 391 1.51 15.78 -8.87
N GLY A 392 1.43 17.09 -9.11
CA GLY A 392 2.44 17.84 -9.89
C GLY A 392 2.40 17.61 -11.40
N VAL A 393 1.46 16.82 -11.93
CA VAL A 393 1.31 16.60 -13.37
C VAL A 393 0.88 17.91 -14.06
N THR A 394 1.58 18.28 -15.13
CA THR A 394 1.30 19.48 -15.93
C THR A 394 1.39 19.18 -17.43
N ALA A 395 0.69 19.98 -18.23
CA ALA A 395 0.77 19.97 -19.69
C ALA A 395 0.37 21.32 -20.29
N ASN A 396 0.63 21.53 -21.58
CA ASN A 396 0.27 22.75 -22.29
C ASN A 396 -1.03 22.58 -23.07
N ILE A 397 -1.87 23.62 -23.10
CA ILE A 397 -2.92 23.79 -24.11
C ILE A 397 -2.45 24.87 -25.09
N THR A 398 -2.25 24.51 -26.34
CA THR A 398 -1.84 25.42 -27.42
C THR A 398 -3.05 25.95 -28.20
N PRO A 399 -2.98 27.14 -28.82
CA PRO A 399 -4.12 27.72 -29.54
C PRO A 399 -4.59 26.87 -30.73
N ALA A 400 -5.91 26.83 -30.94
CA ALA A 400 -6.49 26.37 -32.19
C ALA A 400 -6.38 27.46 -33.27
N SER A 401 -6.38 27.11 -34.56
CA SER A 401 -6.34 28.11 -35.63
C SER A 401 -7.73 28.38 -36.20
N LEU A 402 -8.10 29.65 -36.36
CA LEU A 402 -9.30 30.09 -37.08
C LEU A 402 -8.89 30.76 -38.39
N ALA A 403 -9.29 30.17 -39.52
CA ALA A 403 -9.12 30.76 -40.84
C ALA A 403 -10.19 31.81 -41.11
N VAL A 404 -9.78 33.01 -41.52
CA VAL A 404 -10.68 34.04 -42.05
C VAL A 404 -11.04 33.69 -43.49
N THR A 405 -12.33 33.60 -43.77
CA THR A 405 -12.90 33.21 -45.06
C THR A 405 -13.86 34.28 -45.58
N GLY A 406 -14.34 34.13 -46.82
CA GLY A 406 -15.35 35.03 -47.42
C GLY A 406 -14.81 36.34 -47.99
N ILE A 407 -13.49 36.51 -48.09
CA ILE A 407 -12.83 37.70 -48.65
C ILE A 407 -12.17 37.39 -49.99
N GLY A 408 -12.42 38.26 -50.97
CA GLY A 408 -11.68 38.35 -52.24
C GLY A 408 -11.10 39.75 -52.45
N ALA A 409 -10.60 40.00 -53.66
CA ALA A 409 -10.12 41.31 -54.08
C ALA A 409 -10.74 41.72 -55.42
N ASN A 410 -10.94 43.01 -55.62
CA ASN A 410 -11.42 43.56 -56.89
C ASN A 410 -10.26 43.72 -57.87
N ASN A 411 -10.54 43.45 -59.15
CA ASN A 411 -9.69 43.89 -60.25
C ASN A 411 -9.64 45.43 -60.27
N LYS A 412 -8.50 45.99 -60.65
CA LYS A 412 -8.32 47.45 -60.79
C LYS A 412 -7.67 47.79 -62.12
N VAL A 413 -7.92 49.01 -62.61
CA VAL A 413 -7.03 49.64 -63.59
C VAL A 413 -5.78 50.11 -62.84
N TYR A 414 -4.65 50.10 -63.53
CA TYR A 414 -3.38 50.62 -63.02
C TYR A 414 -3.48 52.09 -62.59
N ASP A 415 -3.06 52.39 -61.35
CA ASP A 415 -3.21 53.70 -60.70
C ASP A 415 -1.95 54.16 -59.93
N THR A 416 -0.79 53.57 -60.29
CA THR A 416 0.52 53.64 -59.59
C THR A 416 0.60 53.06 -58.17
N THR A 417 -0.50 52.61 -57.56
CA THR A 417 -0.52 52.11 -56.16
C THR A 417 -0.60 50.59 -56.02
N THR A 418 0.08 50.05 -55.01
CA THR A 418 -0.02 48.61 -54.63
C THR A 418 -1.30 48.24 -53.87
N THR A 419 -2.19 49.19 -53.60
CA THR A 419 -3.40 48.97 -52.78
C THR A 419 -4.44 48.14 -53.55
N ALA A 420 -5.00 47.12 -52.91
CA ALA A 420 -6.07 46.28 -53.45
C ALA A 420 -7.37 46.51 -52.67
N THR A 421 -8.44 46.87 -53.37
CA THR A 421 -9.78 46.98 -52.77
C THR A 421 -10.35 45.59 -52.52
N LEU A 422 -10.48 45.19 -51.26
CA LEU A 422 -11.09 43.91 -50.89
C LEU A 422 -12.60 43.88 -51.17
N ASN A 423 -13.15 42.67 -51.31
CA ASN A 423 -14.58 42.42 -51.49
C ASN A 423 -15.03 41.19 -50.67
N GLY A 424 -16.35 40.97 -50.63
CA GLY A 424 -16.96 39.92 -49.82
C GLY A 424 -17.18 40.33 -48.36
N THR A 425 -17.38 39.34 -47.49
CA THR A 425 -17.65 39.53 -46.06
C THR A 425 -16.79 38.56 -45.26
N ALA A 426 -15.90 39.10 -44.43
CA ALA A 426 -14.99 38.29 -43.63
C ALA A 426 -15.75 37.51 -42.55
N SER A 427 -15.46 36.21 -42.43
CA SER A 427 -16.08 35.33 -41.44
C SER A 427 -15.10 34.31 -40.86
N ILE A 428 -15.37 33.87 -39.63
CA ILE A 428 -14.68 32.80 -38.91
C ILE A 428 -15.71 31.85 -38.30
N THR A 429 -15.30 30.62 -38.03
CA THR A 429 -16.14 29.61 -37.36
C THR A 429 -15.42 29.15 -36.09
N ALA A 430 -15.83 29.66 -34.94
CA ALA A 430 -15.31 29.23 -33.64
C ALA A 430 -15.73 27.77 -33.32
N LEU A 431 -15.03 27.11 -32.39
CA LEU A 431 -15.38 25.75 -32.00
C LEU A 431 -16.56 25.77 -31.01
N GLY A 432 -17.57 24.93 -31.26
CA GLY A 432 -18.69 24.72 -30.36
C GLY A 432 -19.52 25.99 -30.09
N ALA A 433 -19.48 26.46 -28.85
CA ALA A 433 -20.25 27.61 -28.35
C ALA A 433 -19.34 28.76 -27.84
N ASP A 434 -18.08 28.78 -28.27
CA ASP A 434 -17.09 29.78 -27.87
C ASP A 434 -17.45 31.20 -28.34
N VAL A 435 -17.27 32.19 -27.47
CA VAL A 435 -17.55 33.59 -27.79
C VAL A 435 -16.30 34.23 -28.40
N VAL A 436 -16.18 34.08 -29.72
CA VAL A 436 -15.17 34.73 -30.56
C VAL A 436 -15.84 35.53 -31.67
N ALA A 437 -15.49 36.82 -31.78
CA ALA A 437 -15.93 37.73 -32.82
C ALA A 437 -14.74 38.22 -33.65
N LEU A 438 -14.91 38.25 -34.97
CA LEU A 438 -13.94 38.81 -35.90
C LEU A 438 -13.98 40.34 -35.84
N GLY A 439 -12.82 40.97 -35.71
CA GLY A 439 -12.65 42.42 -35.67
C GLY A 439 -11.52 42.89 -36.59
N GLY A 440 -11.20 44.19 -36.48
CA GLY A 440 -10.25 44.86 -37.37
C GLY A 440 -10.84 45.14 -38.76
N THR A 441 -10.04 45.72 -39.64
CA THR A 441 -10.40 45.99 -41.04
C THR A 441 -9.37 45.33 -41.96
N GLY A 442 -9.87 44.58 -42.94
CA GLY A 442 -9.01 43.93 -43.93
C GLY A 442 -8.30 44.95 -44.80
N SER A 443 -6.99 44.82 -44.92
CA SER A 443 -6.14 45.59 -45.83
C SER A 443 -5.57 44.64 -46.89
N GLY A 444 -5.85 44.94 -48.15
CA GLY A 444 -5.37 44.19 -49.31
C GLY A 444 -4.20 44.91 -49.99
N ARG A 445 -3.12 44.19 -50.28
CA ARG A 445 -1.95 44.74 -51.00
C ARG A 445 -1.40 43.77 -52.04
N PHE A 446 -1.26 44.24 -53.28
CA PHE A 446 -0.50 43.55 -54.33
C PHE A 446 1.01 43.60 -54.01
N ALA A 447 1.76 42.58 -54.43
CA ALA A 447 3.22 42.56 -54.23
C ALA A 447 3.94 43.77 -54.88
N ASP A 448 3.42 44.24 -56.01
CA ASP A 448 3.95 45.35 -56.81
C ASP A 448 2.80 46.10 -57.52
N LYS A 449 3.08 47.28 -58.09
CA LYS A 449 2.06 48.14 -58.74
C LYS A 449 1.69 47.71 -60.16
N ASN A 450 2.46 46.82 -60.79
CA ASN A 450 2.47 46.68 -62.24
C ASN A 450 1.29 45.86 -62.78
N ALA A 451 0.91 46.12 -64.04
CA ALA A 451 -0.17 45.39 -64.70
C ALA A 451 0.11 43.88 -64.80
N GLY A 452 -0.95 43.07 -64.75
CA GLY A 452 -0.87 41.62 -64.80
C GLY A 452 -2.14 40.92 -64.30
N ASN A 453 -2.35 39.68 -64.76
CA ASN A 453 -3.48 38.85 -64.36
C ASN A 453 -3.13 37.92 -63.19
N GLY A 454 -4.10 37.61 -62.34
CA GLY A 454 -3.95 36.65 -61.24
C GLY A 454 -2.92 37.06 -60.17
N LYS A 455 -2.62 38.36 -60.04
CA LYS A 455 -1.62 38.85 -59.07
C LYS A 455 -2.09 38.54 -57.65
N ALA A 456 -1.20 37.99 -56.85
CA ALA A 456 -1.46 37.71 -55.44
C ALA A 456 -1.73 39.01 -54.65
N VAL A 457 -2.75 38.96 -53.80
CA VAL A 457 -3.10 40.03 -52.86
C VAL A 457 -2.86 39.49 -51.45
N THR A 458 -1.87 40.05 -50.77
CA THR A 458 -1.65 39.78 -49.35
C THR A 458 -2.74 40.48 -48.55
N VAL A 459 -3.50 39.72 -47.74
CA VAL A 459 -4.55 40.25 -46.87
C VAL A 459 -4.10 40.19 -45.41
N THR A 460 -4.22 41.31 -44.70
CA THR A 460 -3.94 41.40 -43.25
C THR A 460 -4.96 42.32 -42.56
N GLY A 461 -4.84 42.52 -41.25
CA GLY A 461 -5.62 43.52 -40.50
C GLY A 461 -6.83 42.98 -39.73
N TYR A 462 -7.24 41.73 -39.97
CA TYR A 462 -8.25 41.08 -39.14
C TYR A 462 -7.68 40.65 -37.79
N THR A 463 -8.49 40.74 -36.74
CA THR A 463 -8.17 40.36 -35.35
C THR A 463 -9.30 39.55 -34.72
N LEU A 464 -9.04 38.85 -33.61
CA LEU A 464 -10.06 38.16 -32.83
C LEU A 464 -10.37 38.93 -31.54
N SER A 465 -11.62 38.87 -31.11
CA SER A 465 -12.14 39.52 -29.90
C SER A 465 -13.23 38.65 -29.25
N GLY A 466 -13.65 38.96 -28.03
CA GLY A 466 -14.54 38.11 -27.23
C GLY A 466 -13.80 37.30 -26.16
N THR A 467 -14.53 36.63 -25.27
CA THR A 467 -13.96 35.99 -24.05
C THR A 467 -13.09 34.79 -24.34
N ASP A 468 -13.34 34.08 -25.46
CA ASP A 468 -12.58 32.90 -25.83
C ASP A 468 -11.46 33.19 -26.85
N ALA A 469 -11.34 34.43 -27.33
CA ALA A 469 -10.39 34.79 -28.40
C ALA A 469 -8.92 34.46 -28.09
N GLY A 470 -8.51 34.54 -26.82
CA GLY A 470 -7.16 34.16 -26.37
C GLY A 470 -6.85 32.67 -26.49
N ASN A 471 -7.84 31.84 -26.82
CA ASN A 471 -7.67 30.41 -27.08
C ASN A 471 -7.31 30.10 -28.55
N TYR A 472 -7.24 31.11 -29.42
CA TYR A 472 -7.12 30.96 -30.86
C TYR A 472 -5.99 31.81 -31.47
N VAL A 473 -5.46 31.34 -32.60
CA VAL A 473 -4.61 32.12 -33.51
C VAL A 473 -5.31 32.32 -34.84
N ILE A 474 -5.33 33.56 -35.32
CA ILE A 474 -6.00 33.92 -36.57
C ILE A 474 -5.11 33.62 -37.79
N ALA A 475 -5.61 32.82 -38.72
CA ALA A 475 -5.03 32.67 -40.05
C ALA A 475 -5.74 33.66 -40.99
N GLN A 476 -4.99 34.65 -41.49
CA GLN A 476 -5.50 35.66 -42.43
C GLN A 476 -5.87 35.02 -43.78
N PRO A 477 -6.73 35.66 -44.61
CA PRO A 477 -7.13 35.09 -45.90
C PRO A 477 -5.93 34.82 -46.82
N ALA A 478 -5.84 33.58 -47.32
CA ALA A 478 -4.79 33.12 -48.22
C ALA A 478 -5.35 32.80 -49.62
N GLY A 479 -4.49 32.85 -50.64
CA GLY A 479 -4.87 32.54 -52.03
C GLY A 479 -5.70 33.62 -52.74
N VAL A 480 -5.91 34.79 -52.12
CA VAL A 480 -6.61 35.92 -52.74
C VAL A 480 -5.80 36.46 -53.91
N THR A 481 -6.43 36.63 -55.07
CA THR A 481 -5.83 37.16 -56.30
C THR A 481 -6.76 38.16 -56.98
N ALA A 482 -6.18 39.06 -57.77
CA ALA A 482 -6.91 39.98 -58.64
C ALA A 482 -6.04 40.43 -59.83
N ASN A 483 -6.66 41.00 -60.85
CA ASN A 483 -5.97 41.56 -62.02
C ASN A 483 -5.70 43.06 -61.82
N ILE A 484 -4.52 43.52 -62.23
CA ILE A 484 -4.27 44.93 -62.54
C ILE A 484 -4.28 45.06 -64.06
N THR A 485 -5.31 45.67 -64.63
CA THR A 485 -5.39 45.96 -66.06
C THR A 485 -4.59 47.23 -66.39
N GLN A 486 -4.02 47.29 -67.59
CA GLN A 486 -3.25 48.47 -68.03
C GLN A 486 -4.13 49.73 -68.09
N ALA A 487 -3.56 50.88 -67.74
CA ALA A 487 -4.19 52.18 -68.00
C ALA A 487 -3.94 52.61 -69.45
N THR A 488 -4.80 53.45 -70.03
CA THR A 488 -4.67 53.87 -71.44
C THR A 488 -3.92 55.20 -71.57
N LEU A 489 -2.87 55.26 -72.39
CA LEU A 489 -2.22 56.52 -72.80
C LEU A 489 -2.50 56.82 -74.27
N ALA A 490 -3.19 57.93 -74.52
CA ALA A 490 -3.37 58.47 -75.86
C ALA A 490 -2.09 59.20 -76.32
N VAL A 491 -1.61 58.85 -77.51
CA VAL A 491 -0.52 59.58 -78.16
C VAL A 491 -1.06 60.89 -78.74
N THR A 492 -0.41 61.99 -78.40
CA THR A 492 -0.80 63.36 -78.76
C THR A 492 0.40 64.12 -79.35
N GLY A 493 0.19 65.35 -79.82
CA GLY A 493 1.26 66.19 -80.40
C GLY A 493 1.69 65.80 -81.83
N VAL A 494 1.01 64.84 -82.44
CA VAL A 494 1.26 64.34 -83.81
C VAL A 494 0.21 64.87 -84.78
N ASN A 495 0.61 65.29 -85.98
CA ASN A 495 -0.26 65.60 -87.10
C ASN A 495 0.14 64.82 -88.36
N ALA A 496 -0.73 64.76 -89.37
CA ALA A 496 -0.35 64.27 -90.69
C ALA A 496 0.06 65.46 -91.59
N GLN A 497 1.09 65.26 -92.41
CA GLN A 497 1.59 66.28 -93.34
C GLN A 497 1.03 66.08 -94.76
N ASN A 498 0.77 67.17 -95.46
CA ASN A 498 0.44 67.12 -96.89
C ASN A 498 1.64 66.61 -97.70
N LYS A 499 1.38 65.85 -98.77
CA LYS A 499 2.41 65.33 -99.69
C LYS A 499 2.07 65.63 -101.14
N VAL A 500 3.07 65.66 -102.01
CA VAL A 500 2.87 65.56 -103.46
C VAL A 500 2.63 64.08 -103.82
N PHE A 501 1.92 63.82 -104.91
CA PHE A 501 1.65 62.48 -105.42
C PHE A 501 2.96 61.75 -105.78
N ASP A 502 3.22 60.63 -105.10
CA ASP A 502 4.40 59.77 -105.27
C ASP A 502 4.05 58.29 -105.54
N GLY A 503 2.75 57.98 -105.72
CA GLY A 503 2.24 56.63 -105.91
C GLY A 503 2.06 55.78 -104.64
N THR A 504 2.43 56.28 -103.45
CA THR A 504 2.41 55.51 -102.20
C THR A 504 1.34 55.99 -101.20
N THR A 505 0.81 55.05 -100.42
CA THR A 505 -0.12 55.33 -99.30
C THR A 505 0.58 55.88 -98.05
N ALA A 506 1.91 55.86 -97.97
CA ALA A 506 2.65 56.35 -96.82
C ALA A 506 2.39 57.84 -96.56
N ALA A 507 2.06 58.18 -95.30
CA ALA A 507 1.80 59.53 -94.85
C ALA A 507 2.88 59.96 -93.84
N THR A 508 3.60 61.04 -94.14
CA THR A 508 4.57 61.62 -93.22
C THR A 508 3.86 62.20 -92.00
N LEU A 509 4.21 61.72 -90.81
CA LEU A 509 3.75 62.28 -89.55
C LEU A 509 4.65 63.47 -89.17
N GLY A 510 4.03 64.55 -88.69
CA GLY A 510 4.67 65.75 -88.19
C GLY A 510 4.35 65.98 -86.71
N GLY A 511 5.01 66.97 -86.11
CA GLY A 511 4.93 67.26 -84.68
C GLY A 511 5.83 66.33 -83.84
N THR A 512 5.57 66.29 -82.53
CA THR A 512 6.34 65.49 -81.57
C THR A 512 5.38 64.61 -80.80
N ALA A 513 5.51 63.29 -80.93
CA ALA A 513 4.69 62.34 -80.20
C ALA A 513 4.90 62.46 -78.69
N ALA A 514 3.81 62.67 -77.95
CA ALA A 514 3.81 62.84 -76.50
C ALA A 514 2.70 62.01 -75.85
N VAL A 515 2.97 61.51 -74.64
CA VAL A 515 2.01 60.81 -73.78
C VAL A 515 2.10 61.39 -72.36
N THR A 516 0.96 61.52 -71.69
CA THR A 516 0.89 62.04 -70.31
C THR A 516 0.67 60.87 -69.35
N ALA A 517 1.77 60.28 -68.87
CA ALA A 517 1.73 59.21 -67.87
C ALA A 517 1.19 59.72 -66.51
N LEU A 518 0.80 58.79 -65.62
CA LEU A 518 0.45 59.13 -64.24
C LEU A 518 1.68 59.65 -63.48
N ALA A 519 1.45 60.50 -62.49
CA ALA A 519 2.51 61.21 -61.79
C ALA A 519 3.52 60.25 -61.12
N GLY A 520 4.80 60.38 -61.49
CA GLY A 520 5.91 59.58 -60.98
C GLY A 520 6.35 58.42 -61.87
N ASP A 521 5.58 58.06 -62.91
CA ASP A 521 5.94 56.98 -63.83
C ASP A 521 6.83 57.46 -64.98
N VAL A 522 7.75 56.59 -65.43
CA VAL A 522 8.67 56.83 -66.54
C VAL A 522 8.20 56.09 -67.78
N VAL A 523 7.50 56.81 -68.66
CA VAL A 523 7.03 56.34 -69.97
C VAL A 523 7.45 57.30 -71.07
N SER A 524 8.02 56.75 -72.14
CA SER A 524 8.25 57.43 -73.42
C SER A 524 7.35 56.85 -74.52
N VAL A 525 7.18 57.57 -75.62
CA VAL A 525 6.51 57.08 -76.83
C VAL A 525 7.46 57.18 -78.02
N SER A 526 7.47 56.17 -78.88
CA SER A 526 8.32 56.12 -80.08
C SER A 526 7.69 55.30 -81.20
N GLY A 527 8.33 55.28 -82.38
CA GLY A 527 7.76 54.69 -83.59
C GLY A 527 6.66 55.57 -84.18
N GLY A 528 5.56 54.96 -84.58
CA GLY A 528 4.45 55.61 -85.28
C GLY A 528 4.62 55.63 -86.79
N SER A 529 3.56 55.28 -87.50
CA SER A 529 3.47 55.30 -88.96
C SER A 529 2.09 55.78 -89.38
N GLY A 530 2.04 56.67 -90.38
CA GLY A 530 0.81 57.14 -90.99
C GLY A 530 0.58 56.48 -92.35
N ALA A 531 -0.65 56.10 -92.65
CA ALA A 531 -1.07 55.68 -93.98
C ALA A 531 -2.38 56.37 -94.39
N PHE A 532 -2.40 56.91 -95.60
CA PHE A 532 -3.63 57.20 -96.31
C PHE A 532 -4.31 55.89 -96.73
N ALA A 533 -5.64 55.88 -96.80
CA ALA A 533 -6.39 54.71 -97.27
C ALA A 533 -6.05 54.31 -98.73
N ASP A 534 -5.63 55.28 -99.56
CA ASP A 534 -5.27 55.11 -100.96
C ASP A 534 -4.29 56.23 -101.41
N PRO A 535 -3.49 56.02 -102.47
CA PRO A 535 -2.44 56.97 -102.88
C PRO A 535 -2.95 58.14 -103.75
N ASN A 536 -4.24 58.20 -104.11
CA ASN A 536 -4.72 59.16 -105.10
C ASN A 536 -4.78 60.60 -104.56
N VAL A 537 -4.56 61.57 -105.45
CA VAL A 537 -4.74 63.02 -105.20
C VAL A 537 -6.09 63.30 -104.52
N GLY A 538 -6.08 64.16 -103.51
CA GLY A 538 -7.29 64.56 -102.78
C GLY A 538 -6.98 65.36 -101.52
N ASN A 539 -7.91 66.24 -101.14
CA ASN A 539 -7.78 67.11 -99.96
C ASN A 539 -8.41 66.47 -98.72
N GLY A 540 -7.78 66.64 -97.55
CA GLY A 540 -8.36 66.22 -96.26
C GLY A 540 -8.61 64.71 -96.13
N LYS A 541 -7.86 63.88 -96.87
CA LYS A 541 -7.91 62.42 -96.79
C LYS A 541 -7.56 61.97 -95.36
N ALA A 542 -8.30 61.00 -94.83
CA ALA A 542 -8.00 60.40 -93.54
C ALA A 542 -6.65 59.68 -93.55
N VAL A 543 -5.90 59.85 -92.46
CA VAL A 543 -4.64 59.13 -92.21
C VAL A 543 -4.83 58.23 -91.01
N THR A 544 -4.80 56.93 -91.24
CA THR A 544 -4.77 55.92 -90.18
C THR A 544 -3.37 55.90 -89.58
N VAL A 545 -3.27 56.04 -88.25
CA VAL A 545 -1.99 55.98 -87.53
C VAL A 545 -1.90 54.68 -86.73
N THR A 546 -0.78 53.98 -86.88
CA THR A 546 -0.48 52.75 -86.14
C THR A 546 1.00 52.67 -85.80
N GLY A 547 1.37 51.78 -84.88
CA GLY A 547 2.77 51.46 -84.61
C GLY A 547 3.50 52.45 -83.69
N PHE A 548 2.81 53.39 -83.03
CA PHE A 548 3.39 54.00 -81.82
C PHE A 548 3.45 52.96 -80.72
N THR A 549 4.60 52.87 -80.04
CA THR A 549 4.84 51.98 -78.90
C THR A 549 5.28 52.80 -77.68
N LEU A 550 5.12 52.21 -76.49
CA LEU A 550 5.55 52.81 -75.23
C LEU A 550 6.87 52.17 -74.78
N GLY A 551 7.80 53.00 -74.29
CA GLY A 551 9.07 52.59 -73.71
C GLY A 551 9.28 53.21 -72.33
N GLY A 552 10.37 52.85 -71.65
CA GLY A 552 10.63 53.24 -70.26
C GLY A 552 10.15 52.20 -69.24
N ALA A 553 10.49 52.42 -67.97
CA ALA A 553 10.34 51.43 -66.91
C ALA A 553 8.88 51.04 -66.64
N ASP A 554 7.94 51.98 -66.81
CA ASP A 554 6.53 51.79 -66.50
C ASP A 554 5.67 51.47 -67.73
N ALA A 555 6.24 51.39 -68.94
CA ALA A 555 5.49 51.17 -70.17
C ALA A 555 4.63 49.90 -70.16
N GLY A 556 5.07 48.83 -69.48
CA GLY A 556 4.30 47.60 -69.32
C GLY A 556 2.97 47.78 -68.55
N ASN A 557 2.79 48.90 -67.87
CA ASN A 557 1.58 49.25 -67.13
C ASN A 557 0.52 49.98 -67.97
N TYR A 558 0.85 50.30 -69.23
CA TYR A 558 0.02 51.13 -70.08
C TYR A 558 -0.28 50.49 -71.45
N ALA A 559 -1.52 50.64 -71.90
CA ALA A 559 -1.96 50.35 -73.25
C ALA A 559 -1.88 51.63 -74.09
N VAL A 560 -1.23 51.55 -75.25
CA VAL A 560 -1.13 52.68 -76.18
C VAL A 560 -2.42 52.86 -76.98
N VAL A 561 -2.98 54.07 -76.94
CA VAL A 561 -4.08 54.49 -77.81
C VAL A 561 -3.50 55.35 -78.91
N GLN A 562 -3.57 54.86 -80.15
CA GLN A 562 -3.01 55.51 -81.33
C GLN A 562 -3.77 56.83 -81.65
N PRO A 563 -3.13 57.83 -82.28
CA PRO A 563 -3.80 59.04 -82.73
C PRO A 563 -4.92 58.73 -83.73
N ALA A 564 -6.07 59.39 -83.57
CA ALA A 564 -7.24 59.21 -84.43
C ALA A 564 -7.74 60.56 -84.98
N GLY A 565 -8.41 60.53 -86.14
CA GLY A 565 -8.98 61.72 -86.77
C GLY A 565 -7.99 62.63 -87.51
N LEU A 566 -6.74 62.20 -87.71
CA LEU A 566 -5.76 62.93 -88.50
C LEU A 566 -6.15 62.92 -89.99
N THR A 567 -6.00 64.07 -90.64
CA THR A 567 -6.22 64.24 -92.09
C THR A 567 -5.07 65.01 -92.73
N ALA A 568 -4.82 64.74 -94.01
CA ALA A 568 -3.84 65.43 -94.83
C ALA A 568 -4.22 65.35 -96.32
N SER A 569 -3.51 66.06 -97.18
CA SER A 569 -3.83 66.18 -98.61
C SER A 569 -2.69 65.65 -99.49
N ILE A 570 -3.06 64.99 -100.60
CA ILE A 570 -2.15 64.55 -101.66
C ILE A 570 -2.35 65.47 -102.86
N THR A 571 -1.31 66.17 -103.31
CA THR A 571 -1.39 67.18 -104.39
C THR A 571 -0.72 66.72 -105.71
N PRO A 572 -1.11 67.26 -106.89
CA PRO A 572 -0.52 66.88 -108.17
C PRO A 572 0.94 67.32 -108.36
N LEU A 573 1.66 66.62 -109.25
CA LEU A 573 3.01 66.97 -109.70
C LEU A 573 2.96 68.04 -110.83
N PRO A 574 3.80 69.10 -110.81
CA PRO A 574 3.79 70.17 -111.82
C PRO A 574 4.48 69.80 -113.15
N ALA A 575 4.11 70.49 -114.24
CA ALA A 575 4.55 70.20 -115.62
C ALA A 575 5.44 71.30 -116.24
N ALA A 576 6.15 70.97 -117.35
CA ALA A 576 7.16 71.80 -118.01
C ALA A 576 6.73 72.32 -119.42
N PRO A 577 7.32 73.42 -119.95
CA PRO A 577 6.84 74.15 -121.15
C PRO A 577 7.52 73.77 -122.48
N VAL A 578 6.96 74.24 -123.61
CA VAL A 578 7.36 73.89 -125.00
C VAL A 578 7.35 75.13 -125.95
N PRO A 579 8.34 75.30 -126.86
CA PRO A 579 8.37 76.35 -127.89
C PRO A 579 8.40 75.84 -129.36
N THR A 580 8.33 76.77 -130.32
CA THR A 580 8.36 76.61 -131.80
C THR A 580 8.82 77.93 -132.47
N SER A 581 9.08 78.13 -133.78
CA SER A 581 9.59 77.37 -134.96
C SER A 581 9.50 78.32 -136.20
N PRO A 582 10.05 78.06 -137.41
CA PRO A 582 11.20 77.22 -137.83
C PRO A 582 12.20 77.96 -138.77
N SER A 583 13.34 77.34 -139.11
CA SER A 583 14.09 77.58 -140.38
C SER A 583 15.05 76.42 -140.69
N ALA A 584 15.55 76.30 -141.92
CA ALA A 584 16.31 75.13 -142.40
C ALA A 584 17.78 75.44 -142.74
N ALA A 585 18.70 74.60 -142.26
CA ALA A 585 20.12 74.55 -142.64
C ALA A 585 20.75 73.19 -142.29
N THR A 586 21.97 72.92 -142.77
CA THR A 586 22.64 71.59 -142.67
C THR A 586 23.97 71.62 -141.89
N SER A 587 24.37 70.43 -141.42
CA SER A 587 25.75 69.93 -141.22
C SER A 587 26.67 70.42 -140.06
N SER A 588 27.15 69.41 -139.30
CA SER A 588 28.58 69.13 -138.94
C SER A 588 29.15 69.36 -137.51
N ALA A 589 29.83 68.29 -137.05
CA ALA A 589 31.10 68.22 -136.26
C ALA A 589 31.19 68.46 -134.72
N GLY A 590 32.09 67.69 -134.07
CA GLY A 590 32.51 67.76 -132.64
C GLY A 590 31.75 66.79 -131.72
N ALA A 591 32.27 65.72 -131.11
CA ALA A 591 33.56 65.40 -130.45
C ALA A 591 33.78 66.20 -129.13
N SER A 592 34.22 65.64 -128.00
CA SER A 592 34.78 64.30 -127.69
C SER A 592 34.67 63.92 -126.20
N GLY A 593 34.68 62.63 -125.84
CA GLY A 593 34.95 62.17 -124.46
C GLY A 593 34.49 60.73 -124.17
N LEU A 594 35.42 59.84 -123.79
CA LEU A 594 35.15 58.45 -123.37
C LEU A 594 35.66 58.21 -121.95
N GLY A 595 34.90 57.45 -121.16
CA GLY A 595 35.26 56.89 -119.85
C GLY A 595 34.46 55.60 -119.64
N SER A 596 35.03 54.56 -119.03
CA SER A 596 34.44 53.21 -119.04
C SER A 596 33.39 53.00 -117.94
N ALA A 597 32.57 51.95 -118.10
CA ALA A 597 31.54 51.58 -117.13
C ALA A 597 32.11 50.99 -115.81
N GLU A 598 33.43 50.82 -115.67
CA GLU A 598 34.05 50.27 -114.46
C GLU A 598 34.05 51.26 -113.28
N ASP A 599 34.16 52.56 -113.54
CA ASP A 599 34.19 53.59 -112.48
C ASP A 599 32.84 53.74 -111.77
N LEU A 600 31.73 53.58 -112.49
CA LEU A 600 30.37 53.58 -111.93
C LEU A 600 30.14 52.40 -110.97
N ILE A 601 30.73 51.24 -111.24
CA ILE A 601 30.58 50.03 -110.41
C ILE A 601 31.42 50.16 -109.12
N ARG A 602 32.61 50.77 -109.18
CA ARG A 602 33.45 51.03 -107.99
C ARG A 602 32.77 51.99 -107.01
N ALA A 603 32.12 53.05 -107.50
CA ALA A 603 31.42 54.01 -106.66
C ALA A 603 30.27 53.36 -105.86
N ALA A 604 29.47 52.51 -106.52
CA ALA A 604 28.36 51.81 -105.87
C ALA A 604 28.84 50.84 -104.77
N ALA A 605 29.93 50.11 -105.01
CA ALA A 605 30.49 49.16 -104.04
C ALA A 605 31.00 49.85 -102.75
N GLN A 606 31.61 51.03 -102.86
CA GLN A 606 32.06 51.79 -101.70
C GLN A 606 30.90 52.39 -100.89
N GLN A 607 29.82 52.80 -101.55
CA GLN A 607 28.65 53.35 -100.88
C GLN A 607 27.87 52.29 -100.07
N ALA A 608 27.83 51.04 -100.55
CA ALA A 608 27.29 49.92 -99.79
C ALA A 608 28.11 49.61 -98.54
N LEU A 609 29.45 49.58 -98.66
CA LEU A 609 30.37 49.23 -97.57
C LEU A 609 30.33 50.21 -96.38
N GLU A 610 30.18 51.51 -96.65
CA GLU A 610 30.05 52.50 -95.57
C GLU A 610 28.65 52.50 -94.92
N THR A 611 27.64 51.98 -95.62
CA THR A 611 26.27 51.86 -95.08
C THR A 611 26.20 50.85 -93.93
N GLU A 612 26.75 49.64 -94.10
CA GLU A 612 26.75 48.63 -93.02
C GLU A 612 27.59 49.04 -91.80
N ARG A 613 28.71 49.74 -92.01
CA ARG A 613 29.56 50.30 -90.93
C ARG A 613 28.80 51.24 -89.98
N SER A 614 27.68 51.82 -90.42
CA SER A 614 26.86 52.73 -89.62
C SER A 614 25.81 52.03 -88.74
N THR A 615 25.45 50.77 -89.02
CA THR A 615 24.20 50.17 -88.52
C THR A 615 24.40 49.02 -87.52
N SER A 616 25.60 48.44 -87.41
CA SER A 616 25.91 47.38 -86.44
C SER A 616 27.13 47.75 -85.59
N GLY A 617 26.92 47.96 -84.29
CA GLY A 617 27.92 48.42 -83.33
C GLY A 617 29.01 47.40 -82.93
N SER A 618 29.29 46.40 -83.76
CA SER A 618 30.36 45.42 -83.52
C SER A 618 30.77 44.71 -84.81
N LEU A 619 31.91 45.11 -85.40
CA LEU A 619 32.75 44.30 -86.30
C LEU A 619 34.09 45.01 -86.56
N GLU A 620 35.20 44.29 -86.38
CA GLU A 620 36.57 44.77 -86.62
C GLU A 620 36.93 44.72 -88.11
N ALA A 621 37.78 45.64 -88.56
CA ALA A 621 38.07 45.85 -89.98
C ALA A 621 39.53 45.54 -90.37
N SER A 622 39.91 44.26 -90.25
CA SER A 622 41.16 43.72 -90.83
C SER A 622 40.91 42.48 -91.70
N SER A 623 40.04 42.65 -92.71
CA SER A 623 39.75 41.63 -93.73
C SER A 623 39.71 42.27 -95.13
N THR A 624 40.51 41.75 -96.06
CA THR A 624 40.59 42.24 -97.45
C THR A 624 40.07 41.20 -98.43
N LEU A 625 39.09 41.60 -99.26
CA LEU A 625 38.56 40.76 -100.33
C LEU A 625 39.63 40.56 -101.43
N ARG A 626 39.80 39.31 -101.90
CA ARG A 626 40.75 38.95 -102.96
C ARG A 626 40.05 38.13 -104.03
N VAL A 627 40.19 38.54 -105.29
CA VAL A 627 39.55 37.91 -106.45
C VAL A 627 40.60 37.39 -107.42
N THR A 628 40.47 36.14 -107.87
CA THR A 628 41.32 35.49 -108.89
C THR A 628 40.49 34.51 -109.71
N ARG A 629 40.65 34.51 -111.04
CA ARG A 629 39.97 33.56 -111.96
C ARG A 629 40.75 32.23 -112.03
N GLY A 630 40.02 31.11 -112.09
CA GLY A 630 40.51 29.76 -112.41
C GLY A 630 39.60 29.10 -113.45
N ALA A 631 40.06 28.05 -114.14
CA ALA A 631 39.41 27.55 -115.36
C ALA A 631 38.76 26.15 -115.24
N SER A 632 37.49 26.10 -115.67
CA SER A 632 36.68 25.00 -116.22
C SER A 632 37.27 23.59 -116.36
N VAL A 633 36.46 22.59 -116.01
CA VAL A 633 36.38 21.30 -116.71
C VAL A 633 34.91 20.89 -116.89
N ASP A 634 34.57 20.33 -118.06
CA ASP A 634 33.25 19.83 -118.52
C ASP A 634 32.08 20.85 -118.60
N ALA A 635 31.05 20.48 -119.39
CA ALA A 635 30.29 21.44 -120.18
C ALA A 635 28.76 21.24 -120.18
N SER A 636 28.01 22.37 -120.20
CA SER A 636 27.04 22.67 -121.29
C SER A 636 26.17 23.93 -121.10
N SER A 637 26.43 24.82 -120.13
CA SER A 637 25.87 26.19 -120.14
C SER A 637 26.77 27.17 -119.36
N GLY A 638 27.23 28.25 -120.00
CA GLY A 638 28.16 29.20 -119.40
C GLY A 638 27.49 30.20 -118.46
N GLY A 639 27.85 30.16 -117.17
CA GLY A 639 27.55 31.18 -116.16
C GLY A 639 28.65 31.18 -115.10
N GLU A 640 29.09 32.36 -114.65
CA GLU A 640 30.16 32.46 -113.63
C GLU A 640 29.60 32.14 -112.24
N ALA A 641 30.21 31.18 -111.54
CA ALA A 641 29.88 30.84 -110.16
C ALA A 641 30.70 31.70 -109.18
N LEU A 642 30.07 32.16 -108.10
CA LEU A 642 30.70 32.95 -107.04
C LEU A 642 30.86 32.10 -105.77
N GLU A 643 32.07 31.59 -105.52
CA GLU A 643 32.39 30.96 -104.24
C GLU A 643 32.84 32.00 -103.22
N VAL A 644 32.31 31.92 -102.00
CA VAL A 644 32.77 32.67 -100.83
C VAL A 644 32.95 31.67 -99.69
N ASP A 645 34.20 31.38 -99.35
CA ASP A 645 34.56 30.55 -98.21
C ASP A 645 34.66 31.41 -96.93
N LEU A 646 34.16 30.91 -95.80
CA LEU A 646 34.15 31.62 -94.51
C LEU A 646 34.72 30.72 -93.41
N PRO A 647 35.79 31.16 -92.69
CA PRO A 647 36.45 30.33 -91.69
C PRO A 647 35.61 30.19 -90.41
N GLY A 648 34.77 29.16 -90.35
CA GLY A 648 33.94 28.84 -89.20
C GLY A 648 34.68 28.04 -88.11
N PRO A 649 34.52 28.35 -86.81
CA PRO A 649 34.94 27.46 -85.73
C PRO A 649 34.05 26.21 -85.67
N THR A 650 34.64 25.04 -85.94
CA THR A 650 34.09 23.71 -85.60
C THR A 650 32.70 23.35 -86.16
N GLY A 651 32.66 22.99 -87.45
CA GLY A 651 32.07 21.71 -87.84
C GLY A 651 30.56 21.53 -87.78
N LYS A 652 29.82 22.32 -88.58
CA LYS A 652 28.56 21.90 -89.22
C LYS A 652 28.38 22.61 -90.55
N LYS A 653 27.67 21.98 -91.49
CA LYS A 653 27.30 22.59 -92.78
C LYS A 653 25.99 23.36 -92.60
N ASP A 654 26.07 24.68 -92.67
CA ASP A 654 24.93 25.60 -92.69
C ASP A 654 24.70 26.11 -94.15
N PRO A 655 23.55 26.74 -94.47
CA PRO A 655 22.90 26.55 -95.77
C PRO A 655 23.43 27.42 -96.92
N TRP A 656 23.27 26.89 -98.14
CA TRP A 656 23.67 27.53 -99.39
C TRP A 656 22.54 28.40 -99.96
N LEU A 657 22.88 29.63 -100.37
CA LEU A 657 21.96 30.53 -101.06
C LEU A 657 21.99 30.24 -102.56
N HIS A 658 20.86 29.84 -103.15
CA HIS A 658 20.73 29.57 -104.58
C HIS A 658 19.81 30.62 -105.20
N ILE A 659 20.32 31.42 -106.15
CA ILE A 659 19.58 32.52 -106.79
C ILE A 659 19.39 32.18 -108.28
N VAL A 660 18.13 32.14 -108.71
CA VAL A 660 17.72 32.02 -110.13
C VAL A 660 16.52 32.95 -110.34
N ASP A 661 16.51 33.73 -111.42
CA ASP A 661 15.38 34.51 -111.93
C ASP A 661 14.53 35.29 -110.92
N GLY A 662 15.20 36.04 -110.03
CA GLY A 662 14.63 37.22 -109.37
C GLY A 662 13.57 36.99 -108.29
N GLY A 663 13.28 35.74 -107.91
CA GLY A 663 12.32 35.39 -106.84
C GLY A 663 12.97 34.64 -105.68
N VAL A 664 12.69 35.06 -104.44
CA VAL A 664 13.16 34.38 -103.23
C VAL A 664 12.09 33.42 -102.70
N GLN A 665 12.43 32.14 -102.56
CA GLN A 665 11.64 31.15 -101.81
C GLN A 665 12.54 30.36 -100.85
N LEU A 666 12.06 30.14 -99.63
CA LEU A 666 12.70 29.27 -98.63
C LEU A 666 12.04 27.88 -98.69
N LEU A 667 12.82 26.83 -98.90
CA LEU A 667 12.32 25.45 -98.81
C LEU A 667 12.70 24.79 -97.46
N ASN A 668 11.65 24.45 -96.71
CA ASN A 668 11.57 23.47 -95.63
C ASN A 668 12.30 23.70 -94.28
N ALA A 669 11.46 23.73 -93.24
CA ALA A 669 11.65 23.09 -91.92
C ALA A 669 12.81 23.57 -91.01
N VAL A 670 12.53 24.59 -90.20
CA VAL A 670 13.26 24.87 -88.95
C VAL A 670 12.87 23.84 -87.87
N PRO A 671 13.82 23.12 -87.24
CA PRO A 671 13.54 22.31 -86.06
C PRO A 671 13.23 23.19 -84.85
N ALA A 672 12.24 22.80 -84.03
CA ALA A 672 11.83 23.58 -82.87
C ALA A 672 12.97 23.79 -81.85
N GLY A 673 13.16 25.03 -81.37
CA GLY A 673 14.05 25.32 -80.23
C GLY A 673 15.10 26.42 -80.41
N ARG A 674 15.07 27.22 -81.48
CA ARG A 674 15.81 28.49 -81.58
C ARG A 674 14.86 29.62 -81.99
N LYS A 675 15.15 30.84 -81.51
CA LYS A 675 14.41 32.07 -81.81
C LYS A 675 14.88 32.70 -83.11
#